data_AF-A0A1B6MI01-F1
#
_entry.id   AF-A0A1B6MI01-F1
#
_cell.length_a   1.000
_cell.length_b   1.000
_cell.length_c   1.000
_cell.angle_alpha   90.00
_cell.angle_beta   90.00
_cell.angle_gamma   90.00
#
_symmetry.space_group_name_H-M   'P 1'
#
loop_
_entity.id
_entity.type
_entity.pdbx_description
1 polymer ?
#
loop_
_entity_poly.entity_id
_entity_poly.type
_entity_poly.pdbx_seq_one_letter_code
_entity_poly.pdbx_strand_id
1 'polypeptide(L)'
;MMTTHKSGGQSGRKKVQVSFVIRDETEKQHRAGVNSLQYDSLLQRLYSAGRDSIIRTWNCKQPKEPYIQSMEHHTDWVNDIVLCCGGKNLISASSDTTVKVWNAHKGFCMSTLRTHKDYVRALAYAKDREQVASAGLDRAIFLWDVNTLTALTASNNTVTTSSLNGSKNSIYSLAMNPQGTVIISGSTEKVLRVWDPRTCNKLMKLIGHLDNVKALVVNRDGTQCLSGSSDGTIKLWSLGQQQCVHTFRIHTEGVWALMATEGFTHVISGGRDRKVLMTDLRNLNKASVCICEESAPVLKMAAPPDLTGLWVATSESTINYWAVPKRDWIGDAGMGSGDESECMNGLKPVNTKPEMTIKGGPAIRRFHILNDKRHILTQDTENNVAIYDVLKACKVEDLGQVNFDEEVKTRFKMVYVPNWFNVDLKTGMLTIHLGQDENDCFSAWVSSKEAGLAPNEMVDQKVNYGNLLLKALLENWWTTVHVDEETDLAGGDTIPPQARFGNEYFKVPGHTPLIFSEVGGRTLYRLLVRDAGGETETVLLSETVPSWVVDIIVEKNMPKFNKIPFYLIPLPSGVKNSKRDRLIANDFIQMHKVAEHVYEKVLGSDTGSVAVSPGVEDQDNSSLAEEKVELLCNDQVLDPNMDLRTVRQFIWKSSADLILHFKPLKGSSTLSQRT
;
A
#
# COMPACT_ATOMS: atom_id res chain seq x y z
N MET A 1 4.05 -12.61 -51.42
CA MET A 1 5.34 -12.42 -50.72
C MET A 1 5.15 -11.29 -49.71
N MET A 2 4.74 -11.63 -48.50
CA MET A 2 4.62 -10.68 -47.39
C MET A 2 5.86 -10.82 -46.51
N THR A 3 6.62 -9.74 -46.45
CA THR A 3 7.84 -9.60 -45.65
C THR A 3 7.49 -9.46 -44.17
N THR A 4 7.92 -10.44 -43.39
CA THR A 4 7.87 -10.45 -41.93
C THR A 4 8.95 -9.56 -41.36
N HIS A 5 8.57 -8.38 -40.84
CA HIS A 5 9.45 -7.60 -39.98
C HIS A 5 9.52 -8.26 -38.60
N LYS A 6 10.63 -8.96 -38.34
CA LYS A 6 11.09 -9.29 -36.99
C LYS A 6 11.43 -7.99 -36.26
N SER A 7 10.61 -7.57 -35.31
CA SER A 7 11.00 -6.61 -34.28
C SER A 7 11.84 -7.34 -33.22
N GLY A 8 13.16 -7.27 -33.39
CA GLY A 8 14.10 -7.57 -32.32
C GLY A 8 14.03 -6.48 -31.25
N GLY A 9 13.69 -6.88 -30.03
CA GLY A 9 13.61 -5.99 -28.88
C GLY A 9 12.75 -6.58 -27.77
N GLN A 10 13.15 -7.72 -27.18
CA GLN A 10 12.65 -8.12 -25.87
C GLN A 10 13.15 -7.10 -24.83
N SER A 11 12.46 -5.96 -24.71
CA SER A 11 12.41 -5.26 -23.43
C SER A 11 11.67 -6.21 -22.49
N GLY A 12 12.38 -6.85 -21.56
CA GLY A 12 11.78 -7.77 -20.60
C GLY A 12 10.53 -7.12 -20.00
N ARG A 13 9.35 -7.73 -20.21
CA ARG A 13 8.12 -7.26 -19.57
C ARG A 13 8.41 -7.16 -18.08
N LYS A 14 8.17 -5.98 -17.49
CA LYS A 14 8.29 -5.82 -16.05
C LYS A 14 7.36 -6.84 -15.39
N LYS A 15 7.84 -7.47 -14.33
CA LYS A 15 7.06 -8.45 -13.59
C LYS A 15 5.81 -7.79 -13.04
N VAL A 16 4.70 -8.52 -13.06
CA VAL A 16 3.41 -8.07 -12.53
C VAL A 16 3.19 -8.74 -11.18
N GLN A 17 2.85 -7.93 -10.19
CA GLN A 17 2.55 -8.34 -8.84
C GLN A 17 1.03 -8.29 -8.60
N VAL A 18 0.53 -9.30 -7.89
CA VAL A 18 -0.86 -9.34 -7.41
C VAL A 18 -0.88 -8.85 -5.96
N SER A 19 -1.78 -7.91 -5.68
CA SER A 19 -1.94 -7.31 -4.36
C SER A 19 -3.41 -7.22 -3.98
N PHE A 20 -3.70 -7.28 -2.68
CA PHE A 20 -5.05 -7.05 -2.17
C PHE A 20 -5.02 -6.29 -0.85
N VAL A 21 -6.15 -5.69 -0.47
CA VAL A 21 -6.26 -4.89 0.76
C VAL A 21 -7.25 -5.52 1.72
N ILE A 22 -6.83 -5.79 2.94
CA ILE A 22 -7.72 -6.28 4.01
C ILE A 22 -8.35 -5.07 4.70
N ARG A 23 -9.66 -4.88 4.49
CA ARG A 23 -10.44 -3.73 4.96
C ARG A 23 -11.93 -4.03 5.03
N ASP A 24 -12.68 -3.10 5.62
CA ASP A 24 -14.14 -3.13 5.55
C ASP A 24 -14.63 -2.64 4.19
N GLU A 25 -15.86 -3.02 3.82
CA GLU A 25 -16.47 -2.64 2.54
C GLU A 25 -16.53 -1.11 2.37
N THR A 26 -16.89 -0.40 3.44
CA THR A 26 -17.00 1.06 3.43
C THR A 26 -16.10 1.69 4.50
N GLU A 27 -15.02 2.34 4.08
CA GLU A 27 -14.11 3.08 4.97
C GLU A 27 -14.56 4.55 5.04
N LYS A 28 -15.53 4.86 5.90
CA LYS A 28 -16.12 6.21 5.99
C LYS A 28 -15.14 7.29 6.44
N GLN A 29 -14.12 6.92 7.20
CA GLN A 29 -13.12 7.84 7.74
C GLN A 29 -11.77 7.62 7.06
N HIS A 30 -10.94 8.66 7.01
CA HIS A 30 -9.56 8.48 6.54
C HIS A 30 -8.81 7.51 7.44
N ARG A 31 -8.06 6.58 6.85
CA ARG A 31 -7.18 5.63 7.56
C ARG A 31 -5.71 6.05 7.57
N ALA A 32 -5.39 7.21 7.01
CA ALA A 32 -4.07 7.82 7.03
C ALA A 32 -4.18 9.35 6.84
N GLY A 33 -3.05 10.06 6.89
CA GLY A 33 -2.99 11.52 6.73
C GLY A 33 -3.63 12.05 5.45
N VAL A 34 -4.05 13.31 5.44
CA VAL A 34 -4.72 13.96 4.31
C VAL A 34 -3.76 14.90 3.60
N ASN A 35 -3.46 14.65 2.32
CA ASN A 35 -2.46 15.42 1.58
C ASN A 35 -3.00 16.69 0.93
N SER A 36 -4.28 16.73 0.56
CA SER A 36 -4.86 17.89 -0.13
C SER A 36 -6.36 18.04 0.15
N LEU A 37 -6.84 19.28 0.04
CA LEU A 37 -8.20 19.70 0.33
C LEU A 37 -8.70 20.62 -0.78
N GLN A 38 -9.97 20.48 -1.17
CA GLN A 38 -10.67 21.42 -2.06
C GLN A 38 -12.06 21.71 -1.49
N TYR A 39 -12.43 22.99 -1.44
CA TYR A 39 -13.72 23.41 -0.92
C TYR A 39 -14.62 23.92 -2.05
N ASP A 40 -15.81 23.36 -2.13
CA ASP A 40 -16.87 23.78 -3.03
C ASP A 40 -17.82 24.72 -2.29
N SER A 41 -17.76 26.01 -2.62
CA SER A 41 -18.61 27.04 -2.01
C SER A 41 -20.07 26.97 -2.44
N LEU A 42 -20.36 26.41 -3.62
CA LEU A 42 -21.73 26.33 -4.14
C LEU A 42 -22.52 25.27 -3.38
N LEU A 43 -21.93 24.07 -3.26
CA LEU A 43 -22.55 22.94 -2.58
C LEU A 43 -22.19 22.85 -1.11
N GLN A 44 -21.26 23.68 -0.63
CA GLN A 44 -20.75 23.67 0.74
C GLN A 44 -20.17 22.29 1.09
N ARG A 45 -19.36 21.75 0.16
CA ARG A 45 -18.73 20.43 0.25
C ARG A 45 -17.23 20.58 0.38
N LEU A 46 -16.61 19.74 1.20
CA LEU A 46 -15.17 19.59 1.26
C LEU A 46 -14.77 18.28 0.58
N TYR A 47 -13.79 18.32 -0.30
CA TYR A 47 -13.14 17.14 -0.86
C TYR A 47 -11.78 16.99 -0.19
N SER A 48 -11.46 15.78 0.25
CA SER A 48 -10.18 15.46 0.89
C SER A 48 -9.48 14.31 0.18
N ALA A 49 -8.19 14.49 -0.08
CA ALA A 49 -7.31 13.51 -0.71
C ALA A 49 -6.48 12.79 0.35
N GLY A 50 -6.82 11.54 0.63
CA GLY A 50 -6.16 10.75 1.66
C GLY A 50 -4.90 10.03 1.18
N ARG A 51 -3.96 9.83 2.11
CA ARG A 51 -2.85 8.87 1.96
C ARG A 51 -3.34 7.42 1.97
N ASP A 52 -4.58 7.18 2.39
CA ASP A 52 -5.26 5.89 2.32
C ASP A 52 -5.77 5.54 0.92
N SER A 53 -5.29 6.24 -0.12
CA SER A 53 -5.65 6.12 -1.54
C SER A 53 -7.10 6.47 -1.90
N ILE A 54 -7.87 7.01 -0.94
CA ILE A 54 -9.30 7.31 -1.10
C ILE A 54 -9.52 8.82 -1.05
N ILE A 55 -10.33 9.32 -1.98
CA ILE A 55 -10.84 10.69 -1.94
C ILE A 55 -12.22 10.65 -1.29
N ARG A 56 -12.50 11.53 -0.33
CA ARG A 56 -13.80 11.61 0.35
C ARG A 56 -14.46 12.96 0.13
N THR A 57 -15.79 12.95 0.08
CA THR A 57 -16.60 14.17 0.04
C THR A 57 -17.35 14.33 1.36
N TRP A 58 -17.30 15.55 1.91
CA TRP A 58 -17.91 15.89 3.18
C TRP A 58 -18.92 17.03 3.04
N ASN A 59 -20.00 16.98 3.81
CA ASN A 59 -20.98 18.04 3.96
C ASN A 59 -20.56 18.97 5.09
N CYS A 60 -20.23 20.23 4.76
CA CYS A 60 -19.83 21.21 5.76
C CYS A 60 -21.03 21.83 6.51
N LYS A 61 -22.27 21.60 6.08
CA LYS A 61 -23.49 22.10 6.77
C LYS A 61 -23.97 21.17 7.88
N GLN A 62 -23.61 19.89 7.84
CA GLN A 62 -24.10 18.86 8.75
C GLN A 62 -22.95 18.27 9.57
N PRO A 63 -22.50 18.95 10.65
CA PRO A 63 -21.30 18.56 11.38
C PRO A 63 -21.42 17.23 12.13
N LYS A 64 -22.64 16.74 12.41
CA LYS A 64 -22.85 15.46 13.12
C LYS A 64 -22.55 14.24 12.25
N GLU A 65 -22.92 14.29 10.98
CA GLU A 65 -22.67 13.24 9.99
C GLU A 65 -22.17 13.87 8.69
N PRO A 66 -20.90 14.30 8.65
CA PRO A 66 -20.38 15.04 7.51
C PRO A 66 -20.12 14.14 6.30
N TYR A 67 -20.07 12.81 6.44
CA TYR A 67 -19.71 11.91 5.34
C TYR A 67 -20.78 11.87 4.24
N ILE A 68 -20.37 12.07 2.97
CA ILE A 68 -21.25 11.91 1.80
C ILE A 68 -20.91 10.65 1.02
N GLN A 69 -19.67 10.55 0.50
CA GLN A 69 -19.25 9.45 -0.36
C GLN A 69 -17.73 9.27 -0.38
N SER A 70 -17.29 8.10 -0.82
CA SER A 70 -15.89 7.75 -1.06
C SER A 70 -15.68 7.48 -2.55
N MET A 71 -14.61 8.05 -3.12
CA MET A 71 -14.22 7.91 -4.52
C MET A 71 -12.97 7.04 -4.58
N GLU A 72 -13.17 5.76 -4.88
CA GLU A 72 -12.13 4.73 -4.78
C GLU A 72 -11.67 4.27 -6.16
N HIS A 73 -10.40 4.52 -6.48
CA HIS A 73 -9.76 3.97 -7.68
C HIS A 73 -8.24 4.01 -7.60
N HIS A 74 -7.67 5.02 -6.94
CA HIS A 74 -6.23 5.06 -6.68
C HIS A 74 -5.80 3.91 -5.77
N THR A 75 -4.57 3.45 -5.95
CA THR A 75 -3.96 2.34 -5.20
C THR A 75 -2.81 2.77 -4.29
N ASP A 76 -2.50 4.07 -4.31
CA ASP A 76 -1.47 4.70 -3.50
C ASP A 76 -1.93 6.13 -3.13
N TRP A 77 -1.11 6.85 -2.38
CA TRP A 77 -1.40 8.18 -1.84
C TRP A 77 -1.93 9.13 -2.89
N VAL A 78 -3.09 9.72 -2.64
CA VAL A 78 -3.57 10.85 -3.44
C VAL A 78 -2.85 12.09 -2.93
N ASN A 79 -1.96 12.65 -3.75
CA ASN A 79 -1.06 13.73 -3.36
C ASN A 79 -1.68 15.10 -3.54
N ASP A 80 -2.50 15.28 -4.57
CA ASP A 80 -3.19 16.55 -4.81
C ASP A 80 -4.53 16.35 -5.52
N ILE A 81 -5.44 17.29 -5.32
CA ILE A 81 -6.75 17.34 -5.97
C ILE A 81 -7.09 18.77 -6.37
N VAL A 82 -7.75 18.91 -7.52
CA VAL A 82 -8.25 20.18 -8.06
C VAL A 82 -9.72 20.00 -8.41
N LEU A 83 -10.55 20.93 -7.94
CA LEU A 83 -11.96 21.02 -8.31
C LEU A 83 -12.10 22.03 -9.46
N CYS A 84 -12.71 21.61 -10.57
CA CYS A 84 -12.81 22.39 -11.81
C CYS A 84 -14.25 22.41 -12.38
N CYS A 85 -14.46 23.21 -13.44
CA CYS A 85 -15.75 23.38 -14.10
C CYS A 85 -16.90 23.76 -13.15
N GLY A 86 -16.64 24.68 -12.22
CA GLY A 86 -17.63 25.12 -11.23
C GLY A 86 -18.08 24.04 -10.25
N GLY A 87 -17.20 23.09 -9.90
CA GLY A 87 -17.51 22.02 -8.93
C GLY A 87 -17.96 20.71 -9.56
N LYS A 88 -18.09 20.65 -10.89
CA LYS A 88 -18.60 19.46 -11.59
C LYS A 88 -17.60 18.32 -11.65
N ASN A 89 -16.33 18.65 -11.84
CA ASN A 89 -15.27 17.69 -12.08
C ASN A 89 -14.18 17.84 -11.04
N LEU A 90 -13.55 16.72 -10.71
CA LEU A 90 -12.37 16.67 -9.86
C LEU A 90 -11.24 16.02 -10.66
N ILE A 91 -10.03 16.56 -10.52
CA ILE A 91 -8.80 15.93 -11.03
C ILE A 91 -7.93 15.60 -9.85
N SER A 92 -7.37 14.39 -9.82
CA SER A 92 -6.49 13.92 -8.76
C SER A 92 -5.15 13.45 -9.28
N ALA A 93 -4.10 13.64 -8.48
CA ALA A 93 -2.75 13.18 -8.73
C ALA A 93 -2.32 12.22 -7.63
N SER A 94 -1.71 11.08 -8.00
CA SER A 94 -1.37 10.03 -7.04
C SER A 94 0.06 9.50 -7.18
N SER A 95 0.55 8.90 -6.09
CA SER A 95 1.77 8.09 -6.07
C SER A 95 1.63 6.79 -6.88
N ASP A 96 0.44 6.39 -7.32
CA ASP A 96 0.26 5.27 -8.26
C ASP A 96 0.67 5.59 -9.72
N THR A 97 1.35 6.72 -9.90
CA THR A 97 1.82 7.32 -11.17
C THR A 97 0.71 7.78 -12.11
N THR A 98 -0.55 7.85 -11.65
CA THR A 98 -1.68 8.25 -12.50
C THR A 98 -2.28 9.59 -12.10
N VAL A 99 -2.87 10.25 -13.10
CA VAL A 99 -3.81 11.35 -12.90
C VAL A 99 -5.19 10.84 -13.26
N LYS A 100 -6.18 11.05 -12.39
CA LYS A 100 -7.56 10.60 -12.64
C LYS A 100 -8.51 11.78 -12.75
N VAL A 101 -9.47 11.63 -13.65
CA VAL A 101 -10.56 12.59 -13.89
C VAL A 101 -11.82 11.98 -13.33
N TRP A 102 -12.57 12.74 -12.55
CA TRP A 102 -13.74 12.26 -11.83
C TRP A 102 -14.93 13.17 -12.05
N ASN A 103 -16.12 12.56 -12.01
CA ASN A 103 -17.34 13.29 -11.78
C ASN A 103 -17.47 13.56 -10.27
N ALA A 104 -17.29 14.81 -9.85
CA ALA A 104 -17.25 15.17 -8.43
C ALA A 104 -18.62 14.99 -7.74
N HIS A 105 -19.71 15.21 -8.49
CA HIS A 105 -21.07 15.08 -7.95
C HIS A 105 -21.49 13.63 -7.72
N LYS A 106 -21.21 12.76 -8.70
CA LYS A 106 -21.59 11.34 -8.68
C LYS A 106 -20.54 10.42 -8.07
N GLY A 107 -19.31 10.89 -7.89
CA GLY A 107 -18.27 10.17 -7.15
C GLY A 107 -17.57 9.04 -7.90
N PHE A 108 -17.59 9.00 -9.24
CA PHE A 108 -16.94 7.94 -10.03
C PHE A 108 -15.80 8.47 -10.91
N CYS A 109 -14.83 7.60 -11.18
CA CYS A 109 -13.69 7.89 -12.05
C CYS A 109 -14.13 7.77 -13.52
N MET A 110 -13.93 8.83 -14.30
CA MET A 110 -14.25 8.88 -15.73
C MET A 110 -13.08 8.43 -16.61
N SER A 111 -11.85 8.79 -16.24
CA SER A 111 -10.67 8.52 -17.06
C SER A 111 -9.39 8.45 -16.22
N THR A 112 -8.43 7.65 -16.66
CA THR A 112 -7.11 7.50 -16.03
C THR A 112 -6.02 7.84 -17.02
N LEU A 113 -5.29 8.92 -16.76
CA LEU A 113 -4.17 9.39 -17.55
C LEU A 113 -2.88 8.75 -17.02
N ARG A 114 -2.19 8.00 -17.88
CA ARG A 114 -1.02 7.16 -17.54
C ARG A 114 0.28 7.67 -18.18
N THR A 115 0.43 8.99 -18.27
CA THR A 115 1.57 9.63 -18.94
C THR A 115 2.77 9.83 -18.03
N HIS A 116 2.54 10.03 -16.73
CA HIS A 116 3.59 10.14 -15.74
C HIS A 116 4.29 8.80 -15.51
N LYS A 117 5.60 8.85 -15.25
CA LYS A 117 6.45 7.66 -15.07
C LYS A 117 6.84 7.38 -13.63
N ASP A 118 6.47 8.28 -12.72
CA ASP A 118 6.77 8.25 -11.29
C ASP A 118 5.65 9.01 -10.55
N TYR A 119 5.77 9.18 -9.23
CA TYR A 119 4.71 9.73 -8.38
C TYR A 119 4.31 11.13 -8.82
N VAL A 120 3.01 11.34 -9.05
CA VAL A 120 2.47 12.66 -9.38
C VAL A 120 2.21 13.39 -8.07
N ARG A 121 2.89 14.53 -7.87
CA ARG A 121 2.98 15.21 -6.56
C ARG A 121 2.11 16.45 -6.45
N ALA A 122 1.88 17.15 -7.55
CA ALA A 122 1.20 18.45 -7.53
C ALA A 122 0.33 18.64 -8.77
N LEU A 123 -0.77 19.36 -8.57
CA LEU A 123 -1.63 19.87 -9.63
C LEU A 123 -1.65 21.39 -9.59
N ALA A 124 -1.87 22.01 -10.74
CA ALA A 124 -2.15 23.44 -10.85
C ALA A 124 -3.33 23.68 -11.77
N TYR A 125 -4.05 24.78 -11.57
CA TYR A 125 -5.31 25.05 -12.26
C TYR A 125 -5.42 26.51 -12.70
N ALA A 126 -5.71 26.73 -13.99
CA ALA A 126 -6.16 28.00 -14.52
C ALA A 126 -7.67 27.96 -14.73
N LYS A 127 -8.39 28.64 -13.83
CA LYS A 127 -9.85 28.68 -13.81
C LYS A 127 -10.47 29.26 -15.09
N ASP A 128 -9.90 30.34 -15.64
CA ASP A 128 -10.51 31.06 -16.76
C ASP A 128 -10.40 30.30 -18.08
N ARG A 129 -9.46 29.35 -18.17
CA ARG A 129 -9.24 28.49 -19.34
C ARG A 129 -9.70 27.05 -19.14
N GLU A 130 -10.14 26.70 -17.94
CA GLU A 130 -10.40 25.31 -17.54
C GLU A 130 -9.22 24.39 -17.91
N GLN A 131 -8.00 24.84 -17.59
CA GLN A 131 -6.76 24.10 -17.88
C GLN A 131 -6.09 23.64 -16.59
N VAL A 132 -5.72 22.36 -16.53
CA VAL A 132 -5.00 21.75 -15.42
C VAL A 132 -3.60 21.35 -15.84
N ALA A 133 -2.64 21.49 -14.95
CA ALA A 133 -1.29 20.97 -15.10
C ALA A 133 -1.00 19.92 -14.03
N SER A 134 -0.25 18.88 -14.37
CA SER A 134 0.20 17.84 -13.44
C SER A 134 1.72 17.71 -13.48
N ALA A 135 2.33 17.55 -12.30
CA ALA A 135 3.78 17.41 -12.17
C ALA A 135 4.16 16.42 -11.06
N GLY A 136 5.31 15.77 -11.22
CA GLY A 136 5.73 14.70 -10.32
C GLY A 136 7.23 14.50 -10.19
N LEU A 137 7.59 13.35 -9.63
CA LEU A 137 8.98 12.94 -9.42
C LEU A 137 9.70 12.59 -10.73
N ASP A 138 8.94 12.31 -11.78
CA ASP A 138 9.41 12.07 -13.16
C ASP A 138 9.91 13.34 -13.87
N ARG A 139 9.83 14.49 -13.18
CA ARG A 139 10.35 15.80 -13.62
C ARG A 139 9.59 16.37 -14.81
N ALA A 140 8.52 15.71 -15.24
CA ALA A 140 7.66 16.16 -16.33
C ALA A 140 6.54 17.04 -15.77
N ILE A 141 6.10 17.97 -16.59
CA ILE A 141 4.87 18.73 -16.37
C ILE A 141 4.01 18.53 -17.61
N PHE A 142 2.79 18.03 -17.44
CA PHE A 142 1.81 17.89 -18.51
C PHE A 142 0.70 18.90 -18.34
N LEU A 143 0.23 19.46 -19.45
CA LEU A 143 -0.92 20.36 -19.51
C LEU A 143 -2.11 19.63 -20.12
N TRP A 144 -3.27 19.86 -19.53
CA TRP A 144 -4.52 19.19 -19.85
C TRP A 144 -5.64 20.21 -19.95
N ASP A 145 -6.39 20.19 -21.05
CA ASP A 145 -7.67 20.88 -21.13
C ASP A 145 -8.76 20.00 -20.50
N VAL A 146 -9.41 20.52 -19.45
CA VAL A 146 -10.42 19.78 -18.70
C VAL A 146 -11.62 19.47 -19.59
N ASN A 147 -12.00 20.37 -20.49
CA ASN A 147 -13.13 20.13 -21.38
C ASN A 147 -12.87 18.93 -22.29
N THR A 148 -11.68 18.88 -22.89
CA THR A 148 -11.22 17.73 -23.68
C THR A 148 -11.21 16.44 -22.86
N LEU A 149 -10.69 16.48 -21.62
CA LEU A 149 -10.68 15.32 -20.72
C LEU A 149 -12.08 14.80 -20.35
N THR A 150 -13.03 15.70 -20.14
CA THR A 150 -14.40 15.34 -19.77
C THR A 150 -15.25 14.86 -20.95
N ALA A 151 -14.83 15.16 -22.17
CA ALA A 151 -15.46 14.72 -23.41
C ALA A 151 -14.94 13.36 -23.91
N LEU A 152 -14.02 12.72 -23.19
CA LEU A 152 -13.51 11.40 -23.55
C LEU A 152 -14.62 10.34 -23.46
N THR A 153 -14.70 9.52 -24.50
CA THR A 153 -15.64 8.39 -24.61
C THR A 153 -14.88 7.14 -25.05
N ALA A 154 -15.54 5.97 -25.04
CA ALA A 154 -14.94 4.75 -25.58
C ALA A 154 -14.47 4.90 -27.04
N SER A 155 -15.14 5.74 -27.83
CA SER A 155 -14.80 6.04 -29.22
C SER A 155 -13.76 7.16 -29.40
N ASN A 156 -13.53 7.99 -28.38
CA ASN A 156 -12.57 9.10 -28.40
C ASN A 156 -11.67 9.04 -27.16
N ASN A 157 -10.68 8.16 -27.19
CA ASN A 157 -9.78 7.88 -26.07
C ASN A 157 -8.38 8.48 -26.23
N THR A 158 -8.15 9.29 -27.28
CA THR A 158 -6.85 9.91 -27.54
C THR A 158 -6.80 11.31 -26.94
N VAL A 159 -5.81 11.56 -26.06
CA VAL A 159 -5.54 12.88 -25.48
C VAL A 159 -4.21 13.39 -26.01
N THR A 160 -4.20 14.57 -26.63
CA THR A 160 -2.96 15.26 -26.98
C THR A 160 -2.35 15.86 -25.71
N THR A 161 -1.08 15.56 -25.47
CA THR A 161 -0.36 16.07 -24.29
C THR A 161 0.61 17.16 -24.69
N SER A 162 0.51 18.32 -24.02
CA SER A 162 1.55 19.33 -24.07
C SER A 162 2.44 19.16 -22.84
N SER A 163 3.76 19.12 -23.03
CA SER A 163 4.72 18.97 -21.93
C SER A 163 5.62 20.19 -21.80
N LEU A 164 5.87 20.60 -20.56
CA LEU A 164 6.83 21.67 -20.27
C LEU A 164 8.16 21.05 -19.86
N ASN A 165 9.16 21.25 -20.72
CA ASN A 165 10.50 20.70 -20.49
C ASN A 165 11.38 21.69 -19.73
N GLY A 166 12.32 21.14 -18.96
CA GLY A 166 13.44 21.89 -18.39
C GLY A 166 13.67 21.71 -16.90
N SER A 167 12.74 21.11 -16.14
CA SER A 167 13.01 20.72 -14.76
C SER A 167 14.12 19.68 -14.71
N LYS A 168 15.13 19.90 -13.87
CA LYS A 168 16.27 18.96 -13.73
C LYS A 168 16.04 17.93 -12.64
N ASN A 169 15.14 18.23 -11.70
CA ASN A 169 14.89 17.46 -10.49
C ASN A 169 13.38 17.20 -10.28
N SER A 170 13.08 16.34 -9.31
CA SER A 170 11.73 15.97 -8.92
C SER A 170 10.91 17.18 -8.46
N ILE A 171 9.70 17.31 -9.00
CA ILE A 171 8.81 18.46 -8.77
C ILE A 171 7.90 18.14 -7.59
N TYR A 172 7.76 19.07 -6.65
CA TYR A 172 6.97 18.91 -5.43
C TYR A 172 5.80 19.89 -5.33
N SER A 173 5.85 21.01 -6.06
CA SER A 173 4.79 22.01 -6.10
C SER A 173 4.62 22.60 -7.48
N LEU A 174 3.38 22.98 -7.78
CA LEU A 174 2.99 23.57 -9.06
C LEU A 174 1.92 24.62 -8.79
N ALA A 175 1.98 25.75 -9.48
CA ALA A 175 0.94 26.78 -9.40
C ALA A 175 0.75 27.47 -10.76
N MET A 176 -0.49 27.85 -11.03
CA MET A 176 -0.91 28.59 -12.22
C MET A 176 -1.76 29.78 -11.80
N ASN A 177 -1.69 30.87 -12.56
CA ASN A 177 -2.64 31.97 -12.37
C ASN A 177 -3.99 31.65 -13.05
N PRO A 178 -5.10 32.26 -12.60
CA PRO A 178 -6.44 32.00 -13.15
C PRO A 178 -6.55 32.18 -14.67
N GLN A 179 -5.88 33.19 -15.24
CA GLN A 179 -5.89 33.46 -16.68
C GLN A 179 -5.10 32.46 -17.52
N GLY A 180 -4.29 31.60 -16.88
CA GLY A 180 -3.41 30.64 -17.55
C GLY A 180 -2.35 31.30 -18.42
N THR A 181 -1.71 32.35 -17.91
CA THR A 181 -0.60 33.05 -18.59
C THR A 181 0.76 32.66 -18.02
N VAL A 182 0.79 32.16 -16.78
CA VAL A 182 2.01 31.77 -16.07
C VAL A 182 1.80 30.45 -15.34
N ILE A 183 2.77 29.56 -15.45
CA ILE A 183 2.91 28.36 -14.63
C ILE A 183 4.28 28.33 -13.96
N ILE A 184 4.31 27.99 -12.67
CA ILE A 184 5.52 27.96 -11.84
C ILE A 184 5.66 26.58 -11.19
N SER A 185 6.86 26.00 -11.25
CA SER A 185 7.18 24.74 -10.57
C SER A 185 8.22 24.94 -9.46
N GLY A 186 7.99 24.28 -8.34
CA GLY A 186 8.94 24.16 -7.23
C GLY A 186 9.45 22.74 -7.11
N SER A 187 10.76 22.58 -6.93
CA SER A 187 11.45 21.29 -6.96
C SER A 187 12.60 21.23 -5.95
N THR A 188 13.23 20.06 -5.83
CA THR A 188 14.49 19.90 -5.10
C THR A 188 15.69 20.58 -5.79
N GLU A 189 15.51 21.19 -6.98
CA GLU A 189 16.48 22.11 -7.59
C GLU A 189 16.62 23.42 -6.81
N LYS A 190 15.72 23.71 -5.84
CA LYS A 190 15.71 24.94 -5.02
C LYS A 190 15.47 26.24 -5.82
N VAL A 191 15.25 26.09 -7.12
CA VAL A 191 14.98 27.15 -8.10
C VAL A 191 13.54 27.02 -8.56
N LEU A 192 12.83 28.14 -8.63
CA LEU A 192 11.52 28.20 -9.26
C LEU A 192 11.71 28.38 -10.76
N ARG A 193 11.01 27.57 -11.54
CA ARG A 193 11.00 27.70 -13.00
C ARG A 193 9.63 28.16 -13.44
N VAL A 194 9.63 29.05 -14.42
CA VAL A 194 8.42 29.75 -14.87
C VAL A 194 8.29 29.57 -16.38
N TRP A 195 7.09 29.23 -16.84
CA TRP A 195 6.76 29.08 -18.25
C TRP A 195 5.46 29.82 -18.60
N ASP A 196 5.27 30.09 -19.88
CA ASP A 196 3.97 30.43 -20.45
C ASP A 196 3.30 29.13 -20.92
N PRO A 197 2.19 28.70 -20.31
CA PRO A 197 1.54 27.42 -20.64
C PRO A 197 0.89 27.43 -22.03
N ARG A 198 0.71 28.59 -22.68
CA ARG A 198 0.10 28.71 -24.01
C ARG A 198 1.10 28.43 -25.13
N THR A 199 2.33 28.90 -24.94
CA THR A 199 3.42 28.74 -25.92
C THR A 199 4.40 27.64 -25.54
N CYS A 200 4.29 27.11 -24.31
CA CYS A 200 5.24 26.18 -23.70
C CYS A 200 6.68 26.75 -23.57
N ASN A 201 6.83 28.07 -23.71
CA ASN A 201 8.12 28.74 -23.64
C ASN A 201 8.56 28.95 -22.19
N LYS A 202 9.87 28.83 -21.95
CA LYS A 202 10.50 29.17 -20.67
C LYS A 202 10.57 30.69 -20.55
N LEU A 203 10.07 31.23 -19.44
CA LEU A 203 10.09 32.66 -19.17
C LEU A 203 11.31 33.05 -18.33
N MET A 204 11.47 32.44 -17.15
CA MET A 204 12.50 32.83 -16.19
C MET A 204 12.82 31.72 -15.19
N LYS A 205 13.90 31.95 -14.41
CA LYS A 205 14.29 31.14 -13.26
C LYS A 205 14.47 32.05 -12.06
N LEU A 206 13.82 31.72 -10.94
CA LEU A 206 13.93 32.49 -9.71
C LEU A 206 14.79 31.72 -8.71
N ILE A 207 15.94 32.29 -8.37
CA ILE A 207 16.95 31.68 -7.50
C ILE A 207 16.89 32.39 -6.14
N GLY A 208 16.89 31.62 -5.06
CA GLY A 208 17.00 32.21 -3.72
C GLY A 208 16.57 31.31 -2.56
N HIS A 209 15.85 30.21 -2.80
CA HIS A 209 15.62 29.19 -1.77
C HIS A 209 16.84 28.32 -1.55
N LEU A 210 16.96 27.76 -0.35
CA LEU A 210 18.09 26.92 0.07
C LEU A 210 17.73 25.43 0.13
N ASP A 211 16.44 25.11 0.00
CA ASP A 211 15.93 23.75 0.04
C ASP A 211 14.70 23.57 -0.89
N ASN A 212 14.07 22.41 -0.83
CA ASN A 212 12.93 22.00 -1.65
C ASN A 212 11.70 22.91 -1.44
N VAL A 213 11.14 23.39 -2.55
CA VAL A 213 9.93 24.21 -2.56
C VAL A 213 8.68 23.33 -2.64
N LYS A 214 7.87 23.34 -1.59
CA LYS A 214 6.69 22.48 -1.44
C LYS A 214 5.35 23.20 -1.57
N ALA A 215 5.32 24.52 -1.52
CA ALA A 215 4.11 25.30 -1.71
C ALA A 215 4.34 26.49 -2.65
N LEU A 216 3.39 26.72 -3.54
CA LEU A 216 3.40 27.84 -4.47
C LEU A 216 2.00 28.45 -4.58
N VAL A 217 1.95 29.78 -4.63
CA VAL A 217 0.73 30.54 -4.91
C VAL A 217 1.08 31.66 -5.89
N VAL A 218 0.25 31.88 -6.90
CA VAL A 218 0.42 32.96 -7.89
C VAL A 218 -0.77 33.90 -7.76
N ASN A 219 -0.52 35.20 -7.84
CA ASN A 219 -1.61 36.18 -7.82
C ASN A 219 -2.44 36.12 -9.12
N ARG A 220 -3.62 36.75 -9.11
CA ARG A 220 -4.58 36.68 -10.23
C ARG A 220 -3.96 37.11 -11.57
N ASP A 221 -3.19 38.19 -11.56
CA ASP A 221 -2.60 38.78 -12.76
C ASP A 221 -1.33 38.06 -13.25
N GLY A 222 -0.79 37.11 -12.47
CA GLY A 222 0.45 36.43 -12.82
C GLY A 222 1.68 37.34 -12.77
N THR A 223 1.67 38.36 -11.92
CA THR A 223 2.78 39.32 -11.75
C THR A 223 3.62 39.06 -10.49
N GLN A 224 3.05 38.37 -9.50
CA GLN A 224 3.70 38.03 -8.24
C GLN A 224 3.47 36.57 -7.86
N CYS A 225 4.43 36.00 -7.14
CA CYS A 225 4.36 34.64 -6.63
C CYS A 225 4.81 34.58 -5.17
N LEU A 226 4.14 33.75 -4.37
CA LEU A 226 4.59 33.32 -3.04
C LEU A 226 5.08 31.88 -3.11
N SER A 227 6.20 31.60 -2.47
CA SER A 227 6.75 30.24 -2.37
C SER A 227 7.11 29.89 -0.94
N GLY A 228 6.79 28.66 -0.54
CA GLY A 228 7.07 28.09 0.77
C GLY A 228 8.03 26.92 0.62
N SER A 229 9.11 26.95 1.39
CA SER A 229 10.23 26.02 1.24
C SER A 229 10.54 25.26 2.52
N SER A 230 11.18 24.11 2.34
CA SER A 230 11.68 23.28 3.43
C SER A 230 12.82 23.97 4.22
N ASP A 231 13.37 25.07 3.69
CA ASP A 231 14.32 25.95 4.40
C ASP A 231 13.67 26.84 5.48
N GLY A 232 12.36 26.73 5.70
CA GLY A 232 11.60 27.48 6.70
C GLY A 232 11.23 28.90 6.28
N THR A 233 11.56 29.30 5.06
CA THR A 233 11.27 30.65 4.54
C THR A 233 10.07 30.66 3.60
N ILE A 234 9.35 31.78 3.63
CA ILE A 234 8.37 32.16 2.61
C ILE A 234 8.97 33.31 1.81
N LYS A 235 8.92 33.24 0.48
CA LYS A 235 9.44 34.30 -0.38
C LYS A 235 8.35 34.88 -1.25
N LEU A 236 8.32 36.21 -1.34
CA LEU A 236 7.53 36.97 -2.29
C LEU A 236 8.42 37.32 -3.49
N TRP A 237 7.95 37.01 -4.68
CA TRP A 237 8.66 37.22 -5.94
C TRP A 237 7.89 38.19 -6.83
N SER A 238 8.61 39.10 -7.46
CA SER A 238 8.09 39.90 -8.58
C SER A 238 8.53 39.24 -9.88
N LEU A 239 7.57 38.79 -10.68
CA LEU A 239 7.84 38.13 -11.96
C LEU A 239 8.29 39.14 -13.02
N GLY A 240 7.81 40.39 -12.95
CA GLY A 240 8.28 41.47 -13.83
C GLY A 240 9.74 41.85 -13.57
N GLN A 241 10.15 41.89 -12.29
CA GLN A 241 11.54 42.19 -11.90
C GLN A 241 12.44 40.94 -11.86
N GLN A 242 11.87 39.74 -11.96
CA GLN A 242 12.57 38.44 -11.90
C GLN A 242 13.41 38.24 -10.63
N GLN A 243 12.96 38.79 -9.50
CA GLN A 243 13.70 38.75 -8.24
C GLN A 243 12.80 38.53 -7.02
N CYS A 244 13.43 38.11 -5.93
CA CYS A 244 12.79 38.04 -4.62
C CYS A 244 12.64 39.47 -4.07
N VAL A 245 11.41 39.88 -3.80
CA VAL A 245 11.08 41.17 -3.19
C VAL A 245 11.23 41.11 -1.68
N HIS A 246 10.77 40.01 -1.08
CA HIS A 246 10.81 39.86 0.38
C HIS A 246 10.97 38.40 0.81
N THR A 247 11.61 38.19 1.96
CA THR A 247 11.78 36.87 2.59
C THR A 247 11.26 36.90 4.02
N PHE A 248 10.18 36.18 4.27
CA PHE A 248 9.59 36.02 5.59
C PHE A 248 10.18 34.79 6.27
N ARG A 249 10.66 34.95 7.50
CA ARG A 249 11.17 33.89 8.37
C ARG A 249 10.29 33.83 9.60
N ILE A 250 9.15 33.15 9.48
CA ILE A 250 8.12 33.10 10.53
C ILE A 250 7.90 31.68 11.08
N HIS A 251 8.36 30.66 10.34
CA HIS A 251 8.34 29.26 10.76
C HIS A 251 9.73 28.83 11.22
N THR A 252 9.78 27.95 12.23
CA THR A 252 11.05 27.39 12.73
C THR A 252 11.52 26.18 11.91
N GLU A 253 10.60 25.55 11.17
CA GLU A 253 10.86 24.41 10.30
C GLU A 253 10.25 24.63 8.91
N GLY A 254 10.39 23.64 8.02
CA GLY A 254 9.96 23.75 6.63
C GLY A 254 8.48 24.06 6.43
N VAL A 255 8.18 25.00 5.53
CA VAL A 255 6.84 25.44 5.14
C VAL A 255 6.33 24.58 3.98
N TRP A 256 5.18 23.93 4.17
CA TRP A 256 4.67 22.92 3.23
C TRP A 256 3.34 23.29 2.59
N ALA A 257 2.57 24.18 3.21
CA ALA A 257 1.28 24.64 2.72
C ALA A 257 1.23 26.17 2.72
N LEU A 258 0.70 26.74 1.64
CA LEU A 258 0.44 28.18 1.50
C LEU A 258 -0.94 28.41 0.90
N MET A 259 -1.56 29.49 1.33
CA MET A 259 -2.75 30.08 0.73
C MET A 259 -2.61 31.61 0.75
N ALA A 260 -3.11 32.30 -0.26
CA ALA A 260 -3.21 33.75 -0.25
C ALA A 260 -4.68 34.17 -0.28
N THR A 261 -4.97 35.35 0.30
CA THR A 261 -6.28 35.97 0.16
C THR A 261 -6.51 36.45 -1.27
N GLU A 262 -7.77 36.67 -1.67
CA GLU A 262 -8.12 37.09 -3.05
C GLU A 262 -7.39 38.37 -3.48
N GLY A 263 -7.26 39.34 -2.56
CA GLY A 263 -6.51 40.57 -2.80
C GLY A 263 -4.98 40.43 -2.74
N PHE A 264 -4.46 39.22 -2.53
CA PHE A 264 -3.03 38.93 -2.38
C PHE A 264 -2.33 39.82 -1.34
N THR A 265 -3.04 40.15 -0.27
CA THR A 265 -2.54 41.02 0.81
C THR A 265 -2.08 40.25 2.03
N HIS A 266 -2.61 39.05 2.24
CA HIS A 266 -2.25 38.19 3.36
C HIS A 266 -1.91 36.80 2.84
N VAL A 267 -0.94 36.18 3.48
CA VAL A 267 -0.58 34.78 3.27
C VAL A 267 -0.90 33.98 4.52
N ILE A 268 -1.53 32.82 4.34
CA ILE A 268 -1.70 31.82 5.40
C ILE A 268 -0.70 30.71 5.10
N SER A 269 0.13 30.36 6.09
CA SER A 269 1.20 29.39 5.97
C SER A 269 1.15 28.36 7.08
N GLY A 270 1.56 27.13 6.72
CA GLY A 270 1.70 26.03 7.66
C GLY A 270 2.73 25.02 7.18
N GLY A 271 3.30 24.25 8.10
CA GLY A 271 4.31 23.27 7.76
C GLY A 271 4.65 22.30 8.87
N ARG A 272 5.93 21.96 8.95
CA ARG A 272 6.44 20.91 9.83
C ARG A 272 6.38 21.28 11.32
N ASP A 273 6.49 22.56 11.64
CA ASP A 273 6.38 23.12 12.99
C ASP A 273 4.95 23.13 13.55
N ARG A 274 3.95 22.67 12.76
CA ARG A 274 2.53 22.50 13.11
C ARG A 274 1.76 23.81 13.35
N LYS A 275 2.43 24.96 13.31
CA LYS A 275 1.78 26.26 13.48
C LYS A 275 1.11 26.68 12.18
N VAL A 276 -0.05 27.31 12.29
CA VAL A 276 -0.72 27.98 11.16
C VAL A 276 -0.70 29.48 11.40
N LEU A 277 0.00 30.21 10.53
CA LEU A 277 0.25 31.64 10.66
C LEU A 277 -0.42 32.39 9.52
N MET A 278 -1.05 33.52 9.83
CA MET A 278 -1.55 34.49 8.85
C MET A 278 -0.67 35.74 8.90
N THR A 279 -0.07 36.10 7.77
CA THR A 279 0.90 37.21 7.68
C THR A 279 0.45 38.26 6.67
N ASP A 280 0.41 39.53 7.07
CA ASP A 280 0.19 40.67 6.16
C ASP A 280 1.45 40.92 5.32
N LEU A 281 1.30 40.90 4.01
CA LEU A 281 2.38 41.08 3.04
C LEU A 281 2.78 42.55 2.87
N ARG A 282 1.98 43.49 3.38
CA ARG A 282 2.20 44.94 3.23
C ARG A 282 2.95 45.56 4.41
N ASN A 283 2.77 45.02 5.61
CA ASN A 283 3.35 45.56 6.84
C ASN A 283 4.24 44.53 7.53
N LEU A 284 5.55 44.69 7.37
CA LEU A 284 6.56 43.73 7.78
C LEU A 284 6.85 43.72 9.29
N ASN A 285 6.47 44.78 10.01
CA ASN A 285 6.89 44.99 11.42
C ASN A 285 5.86 44.53 12.48
N LYS A 286 4.61 44.23 12.10
CA LYS A 286 3.54 43.72 12.99
C LYS A 286 2.71 42.60 12.32
N ALA A 287 3.39 41.76 11.55
CA ALA A 287 2.78 41.14 10.38
C ALA A 287 1.93 39.89 10.65
N SER A 288 2.23 39.12 11.70
CA SER A 288 1.83 37.72 11.76
C SER A 288 0.98 37.37 12.98
N VAL A 289 -0.12 36.66 12.75
CA VAL A 289 -1.01 36.12 13.77
C VAL A 289 -0.97 34.59 13.71
N CYS A 290 -0.82 33.93 14.87
CA CYS A 290 -0.93 32.48 14.98
C CYS A 290 -2.40 32.08 15.12
N ILE A 291 -2.98 31.48 14.08
CA ILE A 291 -4.37 31.03 14.08
C ILE A 291 -4.54 29.87 15.05
N CYS A 292 -3.66 28.87 14.94
CA CYS A 292 -3.68 27.65 15.75
C CYS A 292 -2.31 26.94 15.70
N GLU A 293 -2.13 25.99 16.61
CA GLU A 293 -1.09 24.97 16.55
C GLU A 293 -1.78 23.60 16.45
N GLU A 294 -1.51 22.88 15.36
CA GLU A 294 -2.05 21.54 15.13
C GLU A 294 -1.32 20.46 15.94
N SER A 295 -1.96 19.31 16.11
CA SER A 295 -1.34 18.16 16.78
C SER A 295 -0.22 17.53 15.94
N ALA A 296 -0.26 17.73 14.62
CA ALA A 296 0.64 17.12 13.66
C ALA A 296 1.01 18.07 12.50
N PRO A 297 2.11 17.79 11.77
CA PRO A 297 2.56 18.63 10.65
C PRO A 297 1.47 18.94 9.62
N VAL A 298 1.36 20.22 9.24
CA VAL A 298 0.36 20.72 8.29
C VAL A 298 0.78 20.39 6.86
N LEU A 299 -0.12 19.78 6.10
CA LEU A 299 0.11 19.33 4.72
C LEU A 299 -0.60 20.21 3.68
N LYS A 300 -1.84 20.62 3.96
CA LYS A 300 -2.63 21.48 3.07
C LYS A 300 -3.69 22.24 3.86
N MET A 301 -4.17 23.34 3.28
CA MET A 301 -5.24 24.15 3.83
C MET A 301 -6.25 24.49 2.73
N ALA A 302 -7.53 24.59 3.09
CA ALA A 302 -8.62 25.04 2.23
C ALA A 302 -9.51 26.01 3.01
N ALA A 303 -10.02 27.07 2.38
CA ALA A 303 -10.86 28.05 3.04
C ALA A 303 -12.09 28.35 2.17
N PRO A 304 -13.25 28.67 2.79
CA PRO A 304 -14.35 29.27 2.06
C PRO A 304 -13.94 30.64 1.48
N PRO A 305 -14.62 31.13 0.42
CA PRO A 305 -14.28 32.42 -0.22
C PRO A 305 -14.33 33.63 0.71
N ASP A 306 -15.17 33.59 1.74
CA ASP A 306 -15.31 34.65 2.74
C ASP A 306 -14.23 34.64 3.82
N LEU A 307 -13.35 33.63 3.81
CA LEU A 307 -12.27 33.42 4.78
C LEU A 307 -12.75 33.43 6.24
N THR A 308 -14.00 33.02 6.49
CA THR A 308 -14.57 32.94 7.84
C THR A 308 -13.88 31.91 8.73
N GLY A 309 -13.38 30.85 8.11
CA GLY A 309 -12.57 29.83 8.77
C GLY A 309 -11.66 29.10 7.79
N LEU A 310 -10.90 28.15 8.31
CA LEU A 310 -9.83 27.46 7.62
C LEU A 310 -9.88 25.96 7.91
N TRP A 311 -10.06 25.16 6.87
CA TRP A 311 -9.84 23.72 6.91
C TRP A 311 -8.36 23.42 6.84
N VAL A 312 -7.88 22.60 7.77
CA VAL A 312 -6.47 22.21 7.89
C VAL A 312 -6.36 20.69 7.82
N ALA A 313 -5.55 20.21 6.90
CA ALA A 313 -5.18 18.81 6.75
C ALA A 313 -3.73 18.59 7.21
N THR A 314 -3.52 17.52 7.98
CA THR A 314 -2.23 17.20 8.59
C THR A 314 -1.78 15.78 8.24
N SER A 315 -0.66 15.33 8.80
CA SER A 315 -0.23 13.93 8.69
C SER A 315 -1.11 12.94 9.46
N GLU A 316 -2.06 13.42 10.26
CA GLU A 316 -3.10 12.61 10.90
C GLU A 316 -4.36 12.50 10.03
N SER A 317 -5.20 11.50 10.32
CA SER A 317 -6.42 11.23 9.55
C SER A 317 -7.57 12.22 9.81
N THR A 318 -7.50 12.99 10.90
CA THR A 318 -8.48 14.02 11.24
C THR A 318 -8.31 15.29 10.40
N ILE A 319 -9.42 15.95 10.05
CA ILE A 319 -9.40 17.26 9.38
C ILE A 319 -10.10 18.26 10.31
N ASN A 320 -9.44 19.38 10.61
CA ASN A 320 -9.94 20.38 11.54
C ASN A 320 -10.35 21.66 10.82
N TYR A 321 -11.38 22.32 11.34
CA TYR A 321 -11.83 23.65 10.93
C TYR A 321 -11.54 24.65 12.03
N TRP A 322 -10.79 25.70 11.69
CA TRP A 322 -10.35 26.74 12.62
C TRP A 322 -10.96 28.08 12.24
N ALA A 323 -11.51 28.80 13.22
CA ALA A 323 -12.02 30.14 13.00
C ALA A 323 -10.86 31.10 12.65
N VAL A 324 -11.04 31.91 11.62
CA VAL A 324 -10.04 32.93 11.26
C VAL A 324 -10.41 34.23 11.97
N PRO A 325 -9.48 34.85 12.74
CA PRO A 325 -9.78 36.07 13.49
C PRO A 325 -10.22 37.22 12.58
N LYS A 326 -11.33 37.87 12.92
CA LYS A 326 -11.74 39.12 12.25
C LYS A 326 -10.83 40.27 12.70
N ARG A 327 -10.66 41.23 11.80
CA ARG A 327 -9.62 42.27 11.73
C ARG A 327 -9.40 43.15 12.98
N ASP A 328 -10.25 43.08 14.00
CA ASP A 328 -10.29 44.02 15.12
C ASP A 328 -9.23 43.77 16.22
N TRP A 329 -8.42 42.71 16.14
CA TRP A 329 -7.41 42.40 17.17
C TRP A 329 -5.99 42.89 16.90
N ILE A 330 -5.71 43.48 15.74
CA ILE A 330 -4.35 43.98 15.39
C ILE A 330 -3.97 45.25 16.21
N GLY A 331 -4.88 45.74 17.06
CA GLY A 331 -4.72 46.98 17.83
C GLY A 331 -4.00 46.90 19.18
N ASP A 332 -3.95 45.77 19.90
CA ASP A 332 -3.64 45.84 21.35
C ASP A 332 -2.83 44.66 21.95
N ALA A 333 -2.38 43.68 21.15
CA ALA A 333 -1.54 42.59 21.66
C ALA A 333 -0.06 42.85 21.36
N GLY A 334 0.61 43.61 22.24
CA GLY A 334 2.08 43.69 22.25
C GLY A 334 2.67 45.07 22.55
N MET A 335 2.31 45.68 23.68
CA MET A 335 3.26 46.59 24.35
C MET A 335 4.24 45.73 25.18
N GLY A 336 5.24 45.18 24.50
CA GLY A 336 6.48 44.68 25.10
C GLY A 336 7.62 45.52 24.53
N SER A 337 8.40 46.13 25.41
CA SER A 337 9.55 46.98 25.11
C SER A 337 10.56 46.31 24.19
N GLY A 338 11.24 47.12 23.37
CA GLY A 338 12.07 46.68 22.27
C GLY A 338 13.14 45.66 22.64
N ASP A 339 13.11 44.55 21.91
CA ASP A 339 14.30 43.82 21.48
C ASP A 339 13.94 43.07 20.19
N GLU A 340 14.70 43.31 19.11
CA GLU A 340 14.45 42.70 17.78
C GLU A 340 14.67 41.17 17.77
N SER A 341 14.97 40.55 18.93
CA SER A 341 15.22 39.12 19.08
C SER A 341 14.06 38.30 19.69
N GLU A 342 13.01 38.94 20.23
CA GLU A 342 11.92 38.22 20.93
C GLU A 342 10.73 37.80 20.04
N CYS A 343 10.72 38.13 18.75
CA CYS A 343 9.53 37.99 17.89
C CYS A 343 9.26 36.58 17.33
N MET A 344 10.11 35.58 17.60
CA MET A 344 10.04 34.28 16.93
C MET A 344 9.44 33.13 17.77
N ASN A 345 9.46 33.25 19.11
CA ASN A 345 9.01 32.18 20.01
C ASN A 345 7.72 32.51 20.79
N GLY A 346 7.16 33.72 20.63
CA GLY A 346 6.10 34.24 21.52
C GLY A 346 4.67 34.26 20.96
N LEU A 347 4.44 33.93 19.68
CA LEU A 347 3.08 34.01 19.10
C LEU A 347 2.18 32.90 19.64
N LYS A 348 1.37 33.24 20.65
CA LYS A 348 0.34 32.34 21.20
C LYS A 348 -0.77 32.13 20.17
N PRO A 349 -1.27 30.89 20.02
CA PRO A 349 -2.37 30.60 19.11
C PRO A 349 -3.65 31.31 19.57
N VAL A 350 -4.35 31.94 18.63
CA VAL A 350 -5.63 32.60 18.89
C VAL A 350 -6.71 31.57 19.24
N ASN A 351 -6.71 30.43 18.54
CA ASN A 351 -7.62 29.32 18.81
C ASN A 351 -6.87 28.16 19.46
N THR A 352 -7.40 27.66 20.58
CA THR A 352 -6.87 26.47 21.26
C THR A 352 -7.61 25.18 20.91
N LYS A 353 -8.81 25.28 20.32
CA LYS A 353 -9.62 24.14 19.88
C LYS A 353 -10.27 24.45 18.53
N PRO A 354 -10.42 23.45 17.65
CA PRO A 354 -11.11 23.64 16.37
C PRO A 354 -12.62 23.84 16.60
N GLU A 355 -13.26 24.58 15.71
CA GLU A 355 -14.71 24.82 15.72
C GLU A 355 -15.47 23.57 15.24
N MET A 356 -14.88 22.84 14.29
CA MET A 356 -15.40 21.58 13.79
C MET A 356 -14.25 20.62 13.48
N THR A 357 -14.47 19.32 13.72
CA THR A 357 -13.50 18.26 13.39
C THR A 357 -14.20 17.15 12.63
N ILE A 358 -13.69 16.83 11.45
CA ILE A 358 -14.03 15.61 10.72
C ILE A 358 -13.16 14.49 11.31
N LYS A 359 -13.82 13.46 11.85
CA LYS A 359 -13.14 12.34 12.51
C LYS A 359 -12.33 11.52 11.51
N GLY A 360 -11.09 11.22 11.88
CA GLY A 360 -10.23 10.24 11.23
C GLY A 360 -10.36 8.89 11.92
N GLY A 361 -10.09 7.81 11.19
CA GLY A 361 -10.01 6.46 11.72
C GLY A 361 -8.57 6.07 12.06
N PRO A 362 -8.38 5.00 12.86
CA PRO A 362 -7.07 4.55 13.27
C PRO A 362 -6.27 3.93 12.12
N ALA A 363 -5.03 4.39 11.95
CA ALA A 363 -4.11 3.91 10.93
C ALA A 363 -3.24 2.78 11.49
N ILE A 364 -3.07 1.68 10.76
CA ILE A 364 -2.13 0.62 11.15
C ILE A 364 -0.70 1.16 10.99
N ARG A 365 0.11 1.10 12.04
CA ARG A 365 1.49 1.64 12.06
C ARG A 365 2.55 0.56 12.24
N ARG A 366 2.24 -0.51 12.98
CA ARG A 366 3.15 -1.65 13.18
C ARG A 366 2.43 -2.94 12.80
N PHE A 367 3.22 -3.90 12.33
CA PHE A 367 2.77 -5.25 12.08
C PHE A 367 3.87 -6.26 12.44
N HIS A 368 3.47 -7.49 12.71
CA HIS A 368 4.36 -8.63 12.89
C HIS A 368 3.72 -9.86 12.24
N ILE A 369 4.44 -10.51 11.32
CA ILE A 369 3.98 -11.73 10.65
C ILE A 369 4.36 -12.92 11.54
N LEU A 370 3.39 -13.69 12.00
CA LEU A 370 3.63 -14.87 12.81
C LEU A 370 4.37 -15.96 12.01
N ASN A 371 4.98 -16.90 12.73
CA ASN A 371 5.82 -17.95 12.17
C ASN A 371 5.07 -18.93 11.24
N ASP A 372 3.76 -19.02 11.37
CA ASP A 372 2.89 -19.80 10.48
C ASP A 372 2.73 -19.17 9.08
N LYS A 373 3.24 -17.94 8.88
CA LYS A 373 3.07 -17.15 7.65
C LYS A 373 1.61 -17.12 7.18
N ARG A 374 0.68 -17.02 8.11
CA ARG A 374 -0.74 -16.84 7.82
C ARG A 374 -1.36 -15.74 8.64
N HIS A 375 -0.98 -15.63 9.90
CA HIS A 375 -1.54 -14.63 10.79
C HIS A 375 -0.62 -13.42 10.91
N ILE A 376 -1.21 -12.22 10.94
CA ILE A 376 -0.52 -10.96 11.18
C ILE A 376 -1.09 -10.33 12.43
N LEU A 377 -0.21 -9.96 13.36
CA LEU A 377 -0.54 -9.08 14.47
C LEU A 377 -0.27 -7.63 14.04
N THR A 378 -1.19 -6.72 14.31
CA THR A 378 -1.02 -5.29 13.97
C THR A 378 -1.27 -4.40 15.16
N GLN A 379 -0.65 -3.22 15.17
CA GLN A 379 -0.94 -2.15 16.12
C GLN A 379 -1.25 -0.84 15.37
N ASP A 380 -2.35 -0.18 15.74
CA ASP A 380 -2.81 1.06 15.14
C ASP A 380 -2.36 2.33 15.88
N THR A 381 -2.74 3.51 15.38
CA THR A 381 -2.45 4.82 15.99
C THR A 381 -3.10 5.04 17.35
N GLU A 382 -4.12 4.27 17.71
CA GLU A 382 -4.80 4.30 19.01
C GLU A 382 -4.22 3.24 19.97
N ASN A 383 -3.13 2.58 19.58
CA ASN A 383 -2.48 1.48 20.28
C ASN A 383 -3.33 0.22 20.42
N ASN A 384 -4.41 0.08 19.64
CA ASN A 384 -5.17 -1.16 19.62
C ASN A 384 -4.41 -2.21 18.83
N VAL A 385 -4.38 -3.43 19.35
CA VAL A 385 -3.78 -4.60 18.72
C VAL A 385 -4.89 -5.49 18.16
N ALA A 386 -4.67 -5.99 16.96
CA ALA A 386 -5.63 -6.87 16.27
C ALA A 386 -4.90 -7.96 15.48
N ILE A 387 -5.59 -9.07 15.23
CA ILE A 387 -5.09 -10.23 14.50
C ILE A 387 -5.85 -10.36 13.19
N TYR A 388 -5.11 -10.63 12.13
CA TYR A 388 -5.64 -10.82 10.79
C TYR A 388 -5.21 -12.18 10.23
N ASP A 389 -6.12 -12.82 9.49
CA ASP A 389 -5.85 -14.02 8.70
C ASP A 389 -5.62 -13.57 7.25
N VAL A 390 -4.37 -13.67 6.79
CA VAL A 390 -3.96 -13.27 5.44
C VAL A 390 -4.60 -14.18 4.39
N LEU A 391 -4.73 -15.47 4.71
CA LEU A 391 -5.26 -16.46 3.79
C LEU A 391 -6.75 -16.24 3.53
N LYS A 392 -7.51 -15.85 4.56
CA LYS A 392 -8.94 -15.51 4.43
C LYS A 392 -9.21 -14.03 4.16
N ALA A 393 -8.17 -13.21 4.11
CA ALA A 393 -8.23 -11.75 3.94
C ALA A 393 -9.22 -11.06 4.89
N CYS A 394 -9.22 -11.45 6.18
CA CYS A 394 -10.15 -10.92 7.17
C CYS A 394 -9.49 -10.67 8.53
N LYS A 395 -10.12 -9.82 9.34
CA LYS A 395 -9.76 -9.67 10.75
C LYS A 395 -10.32 -10.86 11.54
N VAL A 396 -9.50 -11.44 12.40
CA VAL A 396 -9.85 -12.58 13.25
C VAL A 396 -10.35 -12.10 14.62
N GLU A 397 -9.57 -11.24 15.27
CA GLU A 397 -9.79 -10.84 16.66
C GLU A 397 -9.26 -9.42 16.90
N ASP A 398 -10.00 -8.63 17.67
CA ASP A 398 -9.55 -7.34 18.21
C ASP A 398 -9.16 -7.54 19.68
N LEU A 399 -7.87 -7.37 20.00
CA LEU A 399 -7.33 -7.56 21.35
C LEU A 399 -7.39 -6.28 22.20
N GLY A 400 -7.70 -5.14 21.58
CA GLY A 400 -7.70 -3.85 22.25
C GLY A 400 -6.28 -3.37 22.61
N GLN A 401 -6.17 -2.54 23.64
CA GLN A 401 -4.90 -1.93 24.05
C GLN A 401 -4.06 -2.89 24.92
N VAL A 402 -3.44 -3.87 24.26
CA VAL A 402 -2.48 -4.80 24.88
C VAL A 402 -1.04 -4.50 24.45
N ASN A 403 -0.07 -5.04 25.18
CA ASN A 403 1.34 -4.88 24.84
C ASN A 403 1.68 -5.71 23.59
N PHE A 404 1.96 -5.02 22.48
CA PHE A 404 2.25 -5.63 21.19
C PHE A 404 3.41 -6.64 21.23
N ASP A 405 4.53 -6.29 21.89
CA ASP A 405 5.73 -7.12 21.87
C ASP A 405 5.60 -8.34 22.80
N GLU A 406 4.79 -8.26 23.85
CA GLU A 406 4.43 -9.41 24.69
C GLU A 406 3.49 -10.36 23.95
N GLU A 407 2.50 -9.84 23.25
CA GLU A 407 1.54 -10.65 22.49
C GLU A 407 2.23 -11.44 21.36
N VAL A 408 3.22 -10.82 20.69
CA VAL A 408 4.09 -11.52 19.72
C VAL A 408 4.81 -12.70 20.37
N LYS A 409 5.32 -12.55 21.60
CA LYS A 409 6.02 -13.64 22.32
C LYS A 409 5.05 -14.72 22.77
N THR A 410 3.89 -14.36 23.31
CA THR A 410 2.86 -15.30 23.76
C THR A 410 2.37 -16.19 22.61
N ARG A 411 2.30 -15.66 21.40
CA ARG A 411 1.85 -16.39 20.20
C ARG A 411 2.99 -17.02 19.39
N PHE A 412 4.21 -17.03 19.93
CA PHE A 412 5.33 -17.69 19.28
C PHE A 412 5.08 -19.20 19.17
N LYS A 413 5.13 -19.71 17.94
CA LYS A 413 5.11 -21.15 17.65
C LYS A 413 6.43 -21.53 17.00
N MET A 414 7.03 -22.63 17.45
CA MET A 414 8.28 -23.16 16.89
C MET A 414 8.00 -23.94 15.60
N VAL A 415 7.53 -23.23 14.57
CA VAL A 415 7.23 -23.76 13.23
C VAL A 415 7.89 -22.83 12.22
N TYR A 416 8.40 -23.37 11.12
CA TYR A 416 8.91 -22.56 10.02
C TYR A 416 8.11 -22.79 8.74
N VAL A 417 7.44 -21.73 8.28
CA VAL A 417 6.83 -21.68 6.93
C VAL A 417 7.62 -20.68 6.08
N PRO A 418 7.99 -21.03 4.82
CA PRO A 418 8.63 -20.09 3.89
C PRO A 418 7.80 -18.84 3.66
N ASN A 419 8.46 -17.70 3.43
CA ASN A 419 7.76 -16.45 3.18
C ASN A 419 7.16 -16.43 1.77
N TRP A 420 5.86 -16.16 1.67
CA TRP A 420 5.12 -16.19 0.40
C TRP A 420 4.36 -14.90 0.09
N PHE A 421 4.44 -13.89 0.96
CA PHE A 421 3.87 -12.57 0.72
C PHE A 421 4.69 -11.48 1.41
N ASN A 422 4.44 -10.23 1.04
CA ASN A 422 4.94 -9.02 1.70
C ASN A 422 3.77 -8.15 2.16
N VAL A 423 4.00 -7.34 3.19
CA VAL A 423 3.00 -6.45 3.78
C VAL A 423 3.45 -5.00 3.60
N ASP A 424 2.52 -4.15 3.19
CA ASP A 424 2.69 -2.70 3.09
C ASP A 424 1.59 -1.99 3.90
N LEU A 425 2.00 -0.95 4.63
CA LEU A 425 1.15 -0.12 5.49
C LEU A 425 1.04 1.33 4.99
N LYS A 426 1.50 1.65 3.78
CA LYS A 426 1.50 3.03 3.26
C LYS A 426 0.12 3.70 3.34
N THR A 427 -0.96 2.94 3.13
CA THR A 427 -2.34 3.45 3.15
C THR A 427 -2.94 3.51 4.55
N GLY A 428 -2.22 3.06 5.59
CA GLY A 428 -2.75 2.86 6.93
C GLY A 428 -3.70 1.65 7.06
N MET A 429 -3.84 0.86 5.99
CA MET A 429 -4.55 -0.41 5.94
C MET A 429 -3.57 -1.53 5.56
N LEU A 430 -3.91 -2.78 5.89
CA LEU A 430 -3.10 -3.94 5.53
C LEU A 430 -3.19 -4.20 4.01
N THR A 431 -2.13 -3.88 3.29
CA THR A 431 -1.98 -4.25 1.88
C THR A 431 -1.03 -5.44 1.77
N ILE A 432 -1.50 -6.52 1.17
CA ILE A 432 -0.75 -7.76 1.00
C ILE A 432 -0.31 -7.89 -0.46
N HIS A 433 0.95 -8.25 -0.65
CA HIS A 433 1.58 -8.44 -1.95
C HIS A 433 2.07 -9.89 -2.09
N LEU A 434 1.52 -10.67 -3.01
CA LEU A 434 1.68 -12.14 -3.08
C LEU A 434 3.00 -12.65 -3.67
N GLY A 435 3.91 -11.76 -4.08
CA GLY A 435 5.17 -12.14 -4.70
C GLY A 435 5.32 -11.53 -6.09
N GLN A 436 6.57 -11.41 -6.55
CA GLN A 436 6.90 -10.85 -7.86
C GLN A 436 7.03 -11.96 -8.93
N ASP A 437 7.12 -13.21 -8.48
CA ASP A 437 7.50 -14.40 -9.25
C ASP A 437 6.79 -15.66 -8.69
N GLU A 438 6.72 -16.71 -9.52
CA GLU A 438 6.20 -18.05 -9.16
C GLU A 438 6.88 -18.63 -7.90
N ASN A 439 8.19 -18.48 -7.79
CA ASN A 439 8.99 -19.08 -6.71
C ASN A 439 8.65 -18.49 -5.34
N ASP A 440 8.31 -17.21 -5.27
CA ASP A 440 8.03 -16.55 -4.00
C ASP A 440 6.61 -16.88 -3.53
N CYS A 441 5.62 -16.73 -4.42
CA CYS A 441 4.20 -16.93 -4.09
C CYS A 441 3.88 -18.37 -3.68
N PHE A 442 4.50 -19.35 -4.34
CA PHE A 442 4.20 -20.76 -4.13
C PHE A 442 5.19 -21.49 -3.23
N SER A 443 5.95 -20.76 -2.42
CA SER A 443 6.94 -21.35 -1.50
C SER A 443 6.32 -22.08 -0.30
N ALA A 444 5.12 -21.68 0.13
CA ALA A 444 4.51 -22.15 1.39
C ALA A 444 3.59 -23.38 1.20
N TRP A 445 4.19 -24.57 1.33
CA TRP A 445 3.47 -25.85 1.43
C TRP A 445 3.22 -26.24 2.89
N VAL A 446 1.99 -26.60 3.23
CA VAL A 446 1.59 -26.98 4.61
C VAL A 446 0.60 -28.15 4.60
N SER A 447 0.45 -28.82 5.74
CA SER A 447 -0.66 -29.77 5.96
C SER A 447 -2.00 -29.02 6.06
N SER A 448 -3.05 -29.56 5.46
CA SER A 448 -4.41 -29.02 5.58
C SER A 448 -4.95 -29.12 7.01
N LYS A 449 -4.55 -30.15 7.78
CA LYS A 449 -4.88 -30.29 9.21
C LYS A 449 -4.12 -29.29 10.09
N GLU A 450 -2.81 -29.14 9.90
CA GLU A 450 -2.01 -28.16 10.66
C GLU A 450 -2.46 -26.71 10.39
N ALA A 451 -2.89 -26.43 9.15
CA ALA A 451 -3.47 -25.15 8.78
C ALA A 451 -4.91 -24.96 9.30
N GLY A 452 -5.55 -25.97 9.90
CA GLY A 452 -6.96 -25.88 10.32
C GLY A 452 -7.92 -25.59 9.16
N LEU A 453 -7.63 -26.11 7.96
CA LEU A 453 -8.45 -25.98 6.75
C LEU A 453 -9.34 -27.20 6.53
N ALA A 454 -8.91 -28.38 6.97
CA ALA A 454 -9.65 -29.63 6.84
C ALA A 454 -10.53 -29.89 8.09
N PRO A 455 -11.84 -30.20 7.93
CA PRO A 455 -12.63 -30.83 8.99
C PRO A 455 -12.00 -32.15 9.42
N ASN A 456 -12.22 -32.57 10.67
CA ASN A 456 -11.56 -33.74 11.29
C ASN A 456 -11.69 -35.06 10.49
N GLU A 457 -12.68 -35.18 9.61
CA GLU A 457 -12.95 -36.38 8.81
C GLU A 457 -12.19 -36.44 7.46
N MET A 458 -11.56 -35.34 7.00
CA MET A 458 -10.83 -35.35 5.73
C MET A 458 -9.41 -35.92 5.88
N VAL A 459 -8.94 -36.62 4.84
CA VAL A 459 -7.55 -37.08 4.72
C VAL A 459 -6.62 -35.88 4.74
N ASP A 460 -5.52 -35.95 5.51
CA ASP A 460 -4.53 -34.88 5.53
C ASP A 460 -3.87 -34.76 4.15
N GLN A 461 -3.98 -33.58 3.55
CA GLN A 461 -3.43 -33.29 2.23
C GLN A 461 -2.46 -32.12 2.33
N LYS A 462 -1.44 -32.13 1.47
CA LYS A 462 -0.52 -30.99 1.37
C LYS A 462 -1.12 -29.93 0.45
N VAL A 463 -1.27 -28.73 0.99
CA VAL A 463 -1.83 -27.57 0.31
C VAL A 463 -0.81 -26.44 0.23
N ASN A 464 -1.00 -25.55 -0.75
CA ASN A 464 -0.13 -24.41 -0.98
C ASN A 464 -0.89 -23.10 -0.75
N TYR A 465 -0.43 -22.25 0.18
CA TYR A 465 -1.16 -21.04 0.56
C TYR A 465 -1.35 -20.05 -0.61
N GLY A 466 -0.31 -19.80 -1.40
CA GLY A 466 -0.40 -18.91 -2.56
C GLY A 466 -1.40 -19.40 -3.61
N ASN A 467 -1.37 -20.70 -3.91
CA ASN A 467 -2.32 -21.34 -4.84
C ASN A 467 -3.78 -21.20 -4.34
N LEU A 468 -4.03 -21.56 -3.07
CA LEU A 468 -5.38 -21.46 -2.50
C LEU A 468 -5.90 -20.02 -2.52
N LEU A 469 -5.06 -19.05 -2.12
CA LEU A 469 -5.48 -17.66 -2.07
C LEU A 469 -5.78 -17.09 -3.46
N LEU A 470 -4.93 -17.36 -4.46
CA LEU A 470 -5.18 -16.91 -5.83
C LEU A 470 -6.48 -17.47 -6.40
N LYS A 471 -6.78 -18.74 -6.14
CA LYS A 471 -8.06 -19.35 -6.51
C LYS A 471 -9.27 -18.69 -5.83
N ALA A 472 -9.13 -18.23 -4.58
CA ALA A 472 -10.20 -17.51 -3.90
C ALA A 472 -10.35 -16.05 -4.38
N LEU A 473 -9.26 -15.37 -4.71
CA LEU A 473 -9.29 -13.99 -5.20
C LEU A 473 -9.89 -13.87 -6.60
N LEU A 474 -9.77 -14.91 -7.42
CA LEU A 474 -10.21 -14.95 -8.82
C LEU A 474 -11.32 -15.99 -9.07
N GLU A 475 -12.04 -16.39 -8.02
CA GLU A 475 -13.13 -17.39 -8.08
C GLU A 475 -14.17 -17.02 -9.15
N ASN A 476 -14.61 -15.74 -9.19
CA ASN A 476 -15.66 -15.28 -10.10
C ASN A 476 -15.20 -15.11 -11.55
N TRP A 477 -13.90 -14.87 -11.77
CA TRP A 477 -13.34 -14.75 -13.13
C TRP A 477 -13.27 -16.11 -13.83
N TRP A 478 -12.84 -17.14 -13.12
CA TRP A 478 -12.75 -18.48 -13.71
C TRP A 478 -14.11 -19.16 -13.90
N THR A 479 -15.06 -18.88 -13.00
CA THR A 479 -16.42 -19.43 -13.09
C THR A 479 -17.10 -19.06 -14.41
N THR A 480 -16.87 -17.85 -14.91
CA THR A 480 -17.48 -17.36 -16.16
C THR A 480 -16.83 -17.94 -17.41
N VAL A 481 -15.50 -18.08 -17.43
CA VAL A 481 -14.76 -18.67 -18.58
C VAL A 481 -15.21 -20.10 -18.89
N HIS A 482 -15.57 -20.91 -17.89
CA HIS A 482 -16.01 -22.29 -18.12
C HIS A 482 -17.51 -22.45 -18.39
N VAL A 483 -18.36 -21.50 -17.98
CA VAL A 483 -19.79 -21.56 -18.36
C VAL A 483 -19.92 -21.46 -19.88
N ASP A 484 -19.11 -20.61 -20.53
CA ASP A 484 -19.11 -20.45 -21.99
C ASP A 484 -18.63 -21.73 -22.72
N GLU A 485 -17.56 -22.40 -22.23
CA GLU A 485 -17.06 -23.65 -22.83
C GLU A 485 -18.01 -24.85 -22.68
N GLU A 486 -18.73 -24.96 -21.55
CA GLU A 486 -19.73 -26.02 -21.36
C GLU A 486 -21.02 -25.77 -22.17
N THR A 487 -21.42 -24.51 -22.36
CA THR A 487 -22.59 -24.18 -23.20
C THR A 487 -22.37 -24.41 -24.70
N ASP A 488 -21.14 -24.30 -25.21
CA ASP A 488 -20.82 -24.61 -26.61
C ASP A 488 -20.78 -26.13 -26.91
N LEU A 489 -20.72 -26.98 -25.87
CA LEU A 489 -20.69 -28.44 -25.99
C LEU A 489 -22.00 -29.13 -25.59
N ALA A 490 -22.89 -28.46 -24.87
CA ALA A 490 -24.12 -29.04 -24.33
C ALA A 490 -25.38 -28.51 -25.02
N GLY A 491 -25.71 -29.07 -26.18
CA GLY A 491 -27.09 -29.11 -26.66
C GLY A 491 -27.91 -30.08 -25.81
N GLY A 492 -28.34 -29.69 -24.60
CA GLY A 492 -29.20 -30.52 -23.76
C GLY A 492 -29.47 -29.95 -22.37
N ASP A 493 -30.75 -29.82 -22.03
CA ASP A 493 -31.30 -29.43 -20.73
C ASP A 493 -30.87 -30.38 -19.61
N THR A 494 -29.66 -30.21 -19.08
CA THR A 494 -29.26 -30.66 -17.74
C THR A 494 -28.06 -29.84 -17.29
N ILE A 495 -28.29 -28.83 -16.45
CA ILE A 495 -27.23 -28.14 -15.72
C ILE A 495 -26.59 -29.16 -14.76
N PRO A 496 -25.29 -29.50 -14.88
CA PRO A 496 -24.64 -30.38 -13.93
C PRO A 496 -24.63 -29.73 -12.54
N PRO A 497 -24.64 -30.51 -11.44
CA PRO A 497 -24.65 -29.96 -10.09
C PRO A 497 -23.36 -29.16 -9.85
N GLN A 498 -23.49 -27.84 -9.70
CA GLN A 498 -22.46 -26.87 -9.27
C GLN A 498 -21.03 -27.42 -9.32
N ALA A 499 -20.36 -27.29 -10.47
CA ALA A 499 -18.91 -27.40 -10.50
C ALA A 499 -18.36 -26.48 -9.39
N ARG A 500 -17.59 -27.06 -8.45
CA ARG A 500 -17.09 -26.34 -7.28
C ARG A 500 -15.99 -25.38 -7.75
N PHE A 501 -16.38 -24.17 -8.13
CA PHE A 501 -15.44 -23.13 -8.53
C PHE A 501 -14.83 -22.51 -7.27
N GLY A 502 -13.51 -22.62 -7.11
CA GLY A 502 -12.77 -22.09 -5.94
C GLY A 502 -11.77 -23.07 -5.35
N ASN A 503 -11.24 -22.74 -4.16
CA ASN A 503 -10.19 -23.52 -3.51
C ASN A 503 -10.69 -24.61 -2.54
N GLU A 504 -12.00 -24.89 -2.53
CA GLU A 504 -12.73 -25.84 -1.65
C GLU A 504 -12.65 -25.58 -0.13
N TYR A 505 -11.70 -24.79 0.37
CA TYR A 505 -11.46 -24.60 1.80
C TYR A 505 -12.03 -23.30 2.37
N PHE A 506 -11.93 -22.18 1.64
CA PHE A 506 -12.36 -20.88 2.13
C PHE A 506 -12.69 -19.91 0.99
N LYS A 507 -13.41 -18.83 1.35
CA LYS A 507 -13.67 -17.69 0.48
C LYS A 507 -13.04 -16.43 1.04
N VAL A 508 -12.76 -15.49 0.14
CA VAL A 508 -12.31 -14.13 0.47
C VAL A 508 -13.52 -13.18 0.42
N PRO A 509 -13.61 -12.14 1.29
CA PRO A 509 -14.70 -11.18 1.22
C PRO A 509 -14.82 -10.54 -0.16
N GLY A 510 -16.02 -10.52 -0.73
CA GLY A 510 -16.25 -10.06 -2.11
C GLY A 510 -15.89 -8.59 -2.35
N HIS A 511 -15.89 -7.76 -1.31
CA HIS A 511 -15.48 -6.35 -1.38
C HIS A 511 -13.95 -6.15 -1.30
N THR A 512 -13.16 -7.23 -1.21
CA THR A 512 -11.69 -7.13 -1.15
C THR A 512 -11.17 -6.50 -2.45
N PRO A 513 -10.46 -5.37 -2.40
CA PRO A 513 -9.84 -4.79 -3.59
C PRO A 513 -8.69 -5.68 -4.07
N LEU A 514 -8.74 -6.08 -5.34
CA LEU A 514 -7.71 -6.81 -6.04
C LEU A 514 -6.98 -5.87 -7.00
N ILE A 515 -5.65 -5.87 -6.96
CA ILE A 515 -4.78 -4.92 -7.67
C ILE A 515 -3.69 -5.67 -8.41
N PHE A 516 -3.56 -5.38 -9.70
CA PHE A 516 -2.47 -5.82 -10.56
C PHE A 516 -1.56 -4.63 -10.86
N SER A 517 -0.27 -4.73 -10.54
CA SER A 517 0.69 -3.64 -10.74
C SER A 517 2.03 -4.15 -11.25
N GLU A 518 2.74 -3.31 -12.00
CA GLU A 518 4.14 -3.57 -12.32
C GLU A 518 5.00 -3.43 -11.07
N VAL A 519 6.00 -4.30 -10.91
CA VAL A 519 7.09 -4.12 -9.94
C VAL A 519 7.80 -2.81 -10.29
N GLY A 520 7.56 -1.77 -9.49
CA GLY A 520 7.94 -0.38 -9.80
C GLY A 520 6.81 0.64 -9.63
N GLY A 521 5.58 0.19 -9.38
CA GLY A 521 4.50 1.04 -8.83
C GLY A 521 3.38 1.42 -9.80
N ARG A 522 3.53 1.15 -11.11
CA ARG A 522 2.47 1.42 -12.08
C ARG A 522 1.33 0.43 -11.90
N THR A 523 0.16 0.92 -11.52
CA THR A 523 -1.04 0.09 -11.46
C THR A 523 -1.53 -0.21 -12.86
N LEU A 524 -1.77 -1.48 -13.17
CA LEU A 524 -2.36 -1.94 -14.43
C LEU A 524 -3.87 -1.94 -14.32
N TYR A 525 -4.39 -2.65 -13.32
CA TYR A 525 -5.83 -2.81 -13.12
C TYR A 525 -6.18 -2.97 -11.63
N ARG A 526 -7.39 -2.51 -11.26
CA ARG A 526 -7.95 -2.62 -9.92
C ARG A 526 -9.43 -2.93 -10.06
N LEU A 527 -9.90 -3.92 -9.31
CA LEU A 527 -11.31 -4.31 -9.21
C LEU A 527 -11.62 -4.82 -7.80
N LEU A 528 -12.89 -5.11 -7.51
CA LEU A 528 -13.27 -5.89 -6.33
C LEU A 528 -13.37 -7.37 -6.72
N VAL A 529 -13.08 -8.27 -5.79
CA VAL A 529 -13.16 -9.73 -6.02
C VAL A 529 -14.53 -10.17 -6.56
N ARG A 530 -15.63 -9.57 -6.07
CA ARG A 530 -16.99 -9.88 -6.54
C ARG A 530 -17.27 -9.46 -7.98
N ASP A 531 -16.55 -8.47 -8.50
CA ASP A 531 -16.80 -7.90 -9.83
C ASP A 531 -16.05 -8.68 -10.93
N ALA A 532 -15.14 -9.59 -10.56
CA ALA A 532 -14.22 -10.26 -11.50
C ALA A 532 -14.89 -11.12 -12.60
N GLY A 533 -16.20 -11.38 -12.51
CA GLY A 533 -16.97 -12.09 -13.54
C GLY A 533 -17.74 -11.19 -14.51
N GLY A 534 -17.62 -9.86 -14.43
CA GLY A 534 -18.26 -8.95 -15.38
C GLY A 534 -17.63 -9.02 -16.78
N GLU A 535 -18.40 -8.77 -17.83
CA GLU A 535 -17.91 -8.87 -19.22
C GLU A 535 -16.68 -7.97 -19.48
N THR A 536 -16.71 -6.74 -18.97
CA THR A 536 -15.61 -5.78 -19.15
C THR A 536 -14.40 -6.19 -18.29
N GLU A 537 -14.66 -6.63 -17.07
CA GLU A 537 -13.66 -7.09 -16.10
C GLU A 537 -12.93 -8.33 -16.62
N THR A 538 -13.63 -9.31 -17.18
CA THR A 538 -13.05 -10.54 -17.75
C THR A 538 -12.08 -10.24 -18.89
N VAL A 539 -12.44 -9.35 -19.81
CA VAL A 539 -11.56 -8.90 -20.90
C VAL A 539 -10.30 -8.25 -20.33
N LEU A 540 -10.45 -7.30 -19.38
CA LEU A 540 -9.31 -6.63 -18.76
C LEU A 540 -8.43 -7.59 -17.95
N LEU A 541 -9.01 -8.59 -17.27
CA LEU A 541 -8.27 -9.61 -16.55
C LEU A 541 -7.47 -10.49 -17.52
N SER A 542 -8.04 -10.89 -18.65
CA SER A 542 -7.33 -11.67 -19.68
C SER A 542 -6.08 -10.94 -20.23
N GLU A 543 -6.09 -9.61 -20.23
CA GLU A 543 -4.95 -8.79 -20.69
C GLU A 543 -3.91 -8.51 -19.58
N THR A 544 -4.31 -8.56 -18.31
CA THR A 544 -3.51 -8.05 -17.19
C THR A 544 -3.00 -9.10 -16.22
N VAL A 545 -3.68 -10.24 -16.10
CA VAL A 545 -3.28 -11.34 -15.22
C VAL A 545 -1.97 -11.95 -15.77
N PRO A 546 -0.92 -12.08 -14.94
CA PRO A 546 0.36 -12.62 -15.41
C PRO A 546 0.28 -14.13 -15.66
N SER A 547 1.12 -14.63 -16.58
CA SER A 547 1.12 -16.04 -16.98
C SER A 547 1.27 -17.01 -15.81
N TRP A 548 2.15 -16.72 -14.84
CA TRP A 548 2.33 -17.59 -13.67
C TRP A 548 1.07 -17.74 -12.80
N VAL A 549 0.13 -16.79 -12.86
CA VAL A 549 -1.19 -16.92 -12.21
C VAL A 549 -2.14 -17.73 -13.10
N VAL A 550 -2.10 -17.50 -14.41
CA VAL A 550 -2.85 -18.26 -15.41
C VAL A 550 -2.51 -19.75 -15.31
N ASP A 551 -1.23 -20.12 -15.25
CA ASP A 551 -0.77 -21.51 -15.17
C ASP A 551 -1.39 -22.27 -13.98
N ILE A 552 -1.64 -21.60 -12.85
CA ILE A 552 -2.20 -22.21 -11.65
C ILE A 552 -3.74 -22.22 -11.66
N ILE A 553 -4.36 -21.12 -12.08
CA ILE A 553 -5.81 -20.95 -12.02
C ILE A 553 -6.49 -21.61 -13.22
N VAL A 554 -5.97 -21.34 -14.42
CA VAL A 554 -6.52 -21.78 -15.70
C VAL A 554 -6.04 -23.19 -16.02
N GLU A 555 -4.73 -23.39 -16.06
CA GLU A 555 -4.15 -24.68 -16.49
C GLU A 555 -4.16 -25.73 -15.37
N LYS A 556 -4.54 -25.34 -14.14
CA LYS A 556 -4.57 -26.19 -12.93
C LYS A 556 -3.25 -26.91 -12.65
N ASN A 557 -2.13 -26.35 -13.13
CA ASN A 557 -0.81 -26.89 -12.84
C ASN A 557 -0.51 -26.72 -11.35
N MET A 558 -0.12 -27.80 -10.68
CA MET A 558 0.27 -27.72 -9.27
C MET A 558 1.69 -27.17 -9.14
N PRO A 559 1.94 -26.22 -8.22
CA PRO A 559 3.29 -25.73 -7.99
C PRO A 559 4.25 -26.86 -7.60
N LYS A 560 5.54 -26.67 -7.85
CA LYS A 560 6.55 -27.69 -7.50
C LYS A 560 6.78 -27.73 -5.99
N PHE A 561 7.07 -28.92 -5.47
CA PHE A 561 7.50 -29.09 -4.08
C PHE A 561 8.95 -28.60 -3.89
N ASN A 562 9.18 -27.93 -2.77
CA ASN A 562 10.51 -27.52 -2.35
C ASN A 562 11.26 -28.72 -1.74
N LYS A 563 12.53 -28.89 -2.11
CA LYS A 563 13.35 -30.00 -1.62
C LYS A 563 14.59 -29.49 -0.88
N ILE A 564 14.94 -30.16 0.21
CA ILE A 564 16.12 -29.87 1.02
C ILE A 564 17.08 -31.06 0.95
N PRO A 565 18.35 -30.83 0.56
CA PRO A 565 19.40 -31.83 0.72
C PRO A 565 19.84 -31.91 2.20
N PHE A 566 20.04 -33.12 2.70
CA PHE A 566 20.55 -33.37 4.05
C PHE A 566 21.42 -34.63 4.11
N TYR A 567 22.24 -34.74 5.16
CA TYR A 567 23.09 -35.88 5.44
C TYR A 567 22.60 -36.63 6.66
N LEU A 568 22.72 -37.96 6.63
CA LEU A 568 22.38 -38.83 7.75
C LEU A 568 23.65 -39.55 8.28
N ILE A 569 23.93 -39.44 9.58
CA ILE A 569 25.17 -39.95 10.20
C ILE A 569 24.88 -40.77 11.47
N PRO A 570 25.40 -42.00 11.62
CA PRO A 570 25.20 -42.81 12.84
C PRO A 570 26.06 -42.33 14.03
N LEU A 571 25.51 -42.41 15.25
CA LEU A 571 26.24 -42.24 16.53
C LEU A 571 26.31 -43.59 17.29
N PRO A 572 27.48 -44.01 17.86
CA PRO A 572 28.77 -43.31 18.00
C PRO A 572 29.76 -43.59 16.85
N SER A 573 30.61 -42.60 16.55
CA SER A 573 31.52 -42.46 15.39
C SER A 573 32.61 -43.55 15.20
N GLY A 574 32.51 -44.70 15.88
CA GLY A 574 33.53 -45.77 15.92
C GLY A 574 33.36 -46.92 14.92
N VAL A 575 32.30 -46.95 14.11
CA VAL A 575 32.13 -48.01 13.10
C VAL A 575 32.91 -47.62 11.85
N LYS A 576 34.06 -48.28 11.63
CA LYS A 576 34.81 -48.22 10.36
C LYS A 576 33.87 -48.65 9.23
N ASN A 577 33.57 -47.72 8.31
CA ASN A 577 32.67 -47.79 7.15
C ASN A 577 31.20 -47.34 7.32
N SER A 578 30.92 -46.24 8.03
CA SER A 578 29.64 -45.56 7.88
C SER A 578 29.62 -44.66 6.63
N LYS A 579 28.89 -45.07 5.60
CA LYS A 579 28.63 -44.22 4.41
C LYS A 579 27.86 -42.97 4.86
N ARG A 580 28.35 -41.79 4.47
CA ARG A 580 27.58 -40.54 4.59
C ARG A 580 26.55 -40.54 3.48
N ASP A 581 25.30 -40.87 3.81
CA ASP A 581 24.23 -40.88 2.83
C ASP A 581 23.68 -39.46 2.68
N ARG A 582 23.85 -38.90 1.48
CA ARG A 582 23.24 -37.63 1.08
C ARG A 582 21.84 -37.92 0.56
N LEU A 583 20.84 -37.45 1.28
CA LEU A 583 19.43 -37.61 0.94
C LEU A 583 18.83 -36.27 0.49
N ILE A 584 17.78 -36.34 -0.31
CA ILE A 584 17.00 -35.18 -0.74
C ILE A 584 15.54 -35.52 -0.51
N ALA A 585 14.86 -34.73 0.31
CA ALA A 585 13.44 -34.89 0.60
C ALA A 585 12.70 -33.56 0.46
N ASN A 586 11.37 -33.62 0.46
CA ASN A 586 10.55 -32.41 0.51
C ASN A 586 10.81 -31.67 1.84
N ASP A 587 10.77 -30.34 1.81
CA ASP A 587 11.07 -29.48 2.95
C ASP A 587 10.13 -29.69 4.16
N PHE A 588 8.88 -30.07 3.90
CA PHE A 588 7.85 -30.37 4.89
C PHE A 588 7.85 -31.83 5.39
N ILE A 589 8.86 -32.65 5.08
CA ILE A 589 8.93 -34.02 5.61
C ILE A 589 9.12 -33.98 7.14
N GLN A 590 8.30 -34.76 7.86
CA GLN A 590 8.36 -34.86 9.33
C GLN A 590 9.50 -35.79 9.77
N MET A 591 10.03 -35.54 10.96
CA MET A 591 11.17 -36.29 11.51
C MET A 591 10.83 -37.77 11.75
N HIS A 592 9.60 -38.12 12.10
CA HIS A 592 9.20 -39.54 12.22
C HIS A 592 9.42 -40.31 10.91
N LYS A 593 9.13 -39.71 9.74
CA LYS A 593 9.36 -40.36 8.42
C LYS A 593 10.84 -40.55 8.13
N VAL A 594 11.68 -39.63 8.63
CA VAL A 594 13.13 -39.79 8.57
C VAL A 594 13.56 -40.94 9.49
N ALA A 595 12.99 -41.04 10.70
CA ALA A 595 13.26 -42.13 11.63
C ALA A 595 12.82 -43.50 11.09
N GLU A 596 11.64 -43.58 10.47
CA GLU A 596 11.15 -44.76 9.72
C GLU A 596 12.13 -45.17 8.63
N HIS A 597 12.62 -44.21 7.83
CA HIS A 597 13.64 -44.49 6.82
C HIS A 597 14.92 -45.08 7.42
N VAL A 598 15.37 -44.57 8.56
CA VAL A 598 16.53 -45.12 9.28
C VAL A 598 16.23 -46.54 9.76
N TYR A 599 15.07 -46.75 10.38
CA TYR A 599 14.68 -48.04 10.93
C TYR A 599 14.57 -49.12 9.86
N GLU A 600 13.84 -48.86 8.77
CA GLU A 600 13.60 -49.84 7.72
C GLU A 600 14.82 -50.09 6.84
N LYS A 601 15.51 -49.01 6.41
CA LYS A 601 16.50 -49.10 5.32
C LYS A 601 17.95 -49.02 5.78
N VAL A 602 18.22 -48.42 6.94
CA VAL A 602 19.59 -48.23 7.45
C VAL A 602 19.94 -49.26 8.52
N LEU A 603 19.02 -49.55 9.45
CA LEU A 603 19.20 -50.57 10.50
C LEU A 603 18.76 -51.96 10.05
N GLY A 604 17.80 -52.04 9.11
CA GLY A 604 17.24 -53.28 8.58
C GLY A 604 16.20 -53.87 9.53
N SER A 605 14.98 -54.11 9.05
CA SER A 605 13.99 -54.86 9.81
C SER A 605 14.36 -56.35 9.84
N ASP A 606 14.78 -56.88 10.98
CA ASP A 606 14.90 -58.33 11.22
C ASP A 606 13.52 -59.03 11.31
N THR A 607 12.58 -58.65 10.43
CA THR A 607 11.30 -59.33 10.26
C THR A 607 11.31 -60.04 8.92
N GLY A 608 11.60 -61.35 8.99
CA GLY A 608 11.33 -62.27 7.90
C GLY A 608 9.88 -62.13 7.45
N SER A 609 9.71 -62.12 6.13
CA SER A 609 8.46 -62.28 5.39
C SER A 609 7.37 -63.05 6.14
N VAL A 610 6.36 -62.34 6.63
CA VAL A 610 5.03 -62.91 6.88
C VAL A 610 4.04 -62.04 6.11
N ALA A 611 3.34 -62.65 5.16
CA ALA A 611 2.31 -62.00 4.38
C ALA A 611 1.15 -61.56 5.30
N VAL A 612 0.83 -60.27 5.30
CA VAL A 612 -0.35 -59.71 5.98
C VAL A 612 -1.15 -58.87 4.99
N SER A 613 -2.47 -58.95 5.12
CA SER A 613 -3.50 -58.37 4.26
C SER A 613 -3.48 -56.84 4.23
N PRO A 614 -3.87 -56.21 3.10
CA PRO A 614 -3.76 -54.75 2.95
C PRO A 614 -4.87 -54.04 3.73
N GLY A 615 -4.50 -53.20 4.70
CA GLY A 615 -5.47 -52.28 5.32
C GLY A 615 -5.10 -51.54 6.61
N VAL A 616 -3.99 -51.85 7.31
CA VAL A 616 -3.75 -51.28 8.68
C VAL A 616 -2.30 -50.81 8.94
N GLU A 617 -1.39 -50.83 7.97
CA GLU A 617 0.06 -50.82 8.25
C GLU A 617 0.71 -49.45 8.59
N ASP A 618 0.10 -48.30 8.27
CA ASP A 618 0.83 -47.02 8.40
C ASP A 618 0.95 -46.48 9.85
N GLN A 619 0.05 -46.85 10.77
CA GLN A 619 0.07 -46.31 12.14
C GLN A 619 1.00 -47.10 13.08
N ASP A 620 1.06 -48.42 12.93
CA ASP A 620 1.86 -49.28 13.83
C ASP A 620 3.37 -49.16 13.57
N ASN A 621 3.81 -49.05 12.30
CA ASN A 621 5.24 -48.94 11.97
C ASN A 621 5.87 -47.61 12.39
N SER A 622 5.09 -46.52 12.36
CA SER A 622 5.53 -45.19 12.78
C SER A 622 5.88 -45.15 14.26
N SER A 623 5.01 -45.70 15.11
CA SER A 623 5.24 -45.79 16.55
C SER A 623 6.45 -46.67 16.91
N LEU A 624 6.65 -47.77 16.19
CA LEU A 624 7.80 -48.67 16.35
C LEU A 624 9.13 -48.03 15.97
N ALA A 625 9.16 -47.16 14.96
CA ALA A 625 10.35 -46.44 14.55
C ALA A 625 10.73 -45.35 15.57
N GLU A 626 9.75 -44.63 16.11
CA GLU A 626 9.95 -43.61 17.15
C GLU A 626 10.51 -44.21 18.46
N GLU A 627 10.09 -45.41 18.84
CA GLU A 627 10.61 -46.10 20.03
C GLU A 627 12.05 -46.63 19.85
N LYS A 628 12.51 -46.80 18.60
CA LYS A 628 13.78 -47.48 18.28
C LYS A 628 14.85 -46.57 17.69
N VAL A 629 14.51 -45.38 17.20
CA VAL A 629 15.45 -44.46 16.57
C VAL A 629 15.32 -43.06 17.15
N GLU A 630 16.42 -42.56 17.71
CA GLU A 630 16.54 -41.19 18.18
C GLU A 630 17.28 -40.35 17.12
N LEU A 631 16.65 -39.27 16.64
CA LEU A 631 17.25 -38.31 15.70
C LEU A 631 17.77 -37.08 16.44
N LEU A 632 18.97 -36.63 16.06
CA LEU A 632 19.64 -35.48 16.66
C LEU A 632 20.17 -34.50 15.60
N CYS A 633 20.15 -33.20 15.92
CA CYS A 633 20.82 -32.16 15.14
C CYS A 633 21.53 -31.22 16.11
N ASN A 634 22.82 -30.92 15.89
CA ASN A 634 23.66 -30.12 16.81
C ASN A 634 23.56 -30.61 18.27
N ASP A 635 23.66 -31.93 18.49
CA ASP A 635 23.54 -32.61 19.79
C ASP A 635 22.19 -32.42 20.52
N GLN A 636 21.17 -31.89 19.84
CA GLN A 636 19.82 -31.75 20.37
C GLN A 636 18.90 -32.83 19.79
N VAL A 637 18.14 -33.51 20.67
CA VAL A 637 17.11 -34.50 20.27
C VAL A 637 15.96 -33.78 19.58
N LEU A 638 15.54 -34.32 18.42
CA LEU A 638 14.48 -33.75 17.59
C LEU A 638 13.11 -34.32 17.97
N ASP A 639 12.11 -33.45 18.02
CA ASP A 639 10.71 -33.87 18.13
C ASP A 639 10.26 -34.57 16.82
N PRO A 640 9.70 -35.79 16.86
CA PRO A 640 9.24 -36.53 15.69
C PRO A 640 8.23 -35.76 14.81
N ASN A 641 7.48 -34.82 15.40
CA ASN A 641 6.48 -34.01 14.71
C ASN A 641 7.09 -32.80 13.99
N MET A 642 8.33 -32.41 14.27
CA MET A 642 8.99 -31.32 13.55
C MET A 642 9.24 -31.68 12.09
N ASP A 643 9.15 -30.69 11.21
CA ASP A 643 9.51 -30.84 9.81
C ASP A 643 10.98 -30.43 9.53
N LEU A 644 11.52 -30.94 8.43
CA LEU A 644 12.93 -30.78 8.05
C LEU A 644 13.35 -29.31 7.93
N ARG A 645 12.45 -28.46 7.42
CA ARG A 645 12.66 -27.01 7.31
C ARG A 645 12.68 -26.30 8.68
N THR A 646 11.84 -26.70 9.64
CA THR A 646 11.87 -26.16 11.01
C THR A 646 13.17 -26.54 11.70
N VAL A 647 13.62 -27.79 11.56
CA VAL A 647 14.92 -28.23 12.08
C VAL A 647 16.07 -27.43 11.45
N ARG A 648 16.04 -27.24 10.12
CA ARG A 648 17.05 -26.45 9.40
C ARG A 648 17.09 -25.00 9.90
N GLN A 649 15.94 -24.36 10.09
CA GLN A 649 15.86 -22.96 10.46
C GLN A 649 16.22 -22.71 11.93
N PHE A 650 15.69 -23.51 12.85
CA PHE A 650 15.78 -23.24 14.29
C PHE A 650 16.91 -23.98 15.01
N ILE A 651 17.34 -25.14 14.52
CA ILE A 651 18.32 -25.99 15.22
C ILE A 651 19.66 -25.97 14.50
N TRP A 652 19.67 -26.20 13.18
CA TRP A 652 20.90 -26.26 12.39
C TRP A 652 21.58 -24.89 12.27
N LYS A 653 20.83 -23.83 11.93
CA LYS A 653 21.29 -22.43 11.82
C LYS A 653 22.55 -22.22 10.96
N SER A 654 22.81 -23.10 10.00
CA SER A 654 23.95 -23.02 9.08
C SER A 654 23.48 -23.01 7.63
N SER A 655 24.24 -22.33 6.76
CA SER A 655 23.98 -22.28 5.31
C SER A 655 24.40 -23.56 4.59
N ALA A 656 25.18 -24.43 5.23
CA ALA A 656 25.55 -25.73 4.70
C ALA A 656 24.35 -26.69 4.67
N ASP A 657 24.47 -27.77 3.90
CA ASP A 657 23.50 -28.87 3.89
C ASP A 657 23.25 -29.39 5.31
N LEU A 658 21.99 -29.65 5.64
CA LEU A 658 21.56 -30.07 6.99
C LEU A 658 22.21 -31.41 7.35
N ILE A 659 22.71 -31.54 8.58
CA ILE A 659 23.29 -32.80 9.08
C ILE A 659 22.42 -33.32 10.22
N LEU A 660 21.85 -34.51 10.03
CA LEU A 660 21.11 -35.25 11.02
C LEU A 660 21.94 -36.44 11.51
N HIS A 661 22.01 -36.59 12.81
CA HIS A 661 22.57 -37.77 13.44
C HIS A 661 21.44 -38.70 13.89
N PHE A 662 21.67 -40.01 13.85
CA PHE A 662 20.73 -40.98 14.38
C PHE A 662 21.41 -41.94 15.34
N LYS A 663 20.66 -42.40 16.34
CA LYS A 663 21.10 -43.33 17.35
C LYS A 663 20.03 -44.42 17.57
N PRO A 664 20.36 -45.71 17.40
CA PRO A 664 19.44 -46.79 17.71
C PRO A 664 19.25 -46.90 19.24
N LEU A 665 18.00 -46.94 19.68
CA LEU A 665 17.61 -47.19 21.05
C LEU A 665 17.55 -48.71 21.27
N LYS A 666 18.37 -49.24 22.19
CA LYS A 666 18.28 -50.65 22.58
C LYS A 666 17.04 -50.81 23.45
N GLY A 667 16.04 -51.55 22.95
CA GLY A 667 14.84 -51.88 23.72
C GLY A 667 15.21 -52.47 25.08
N SER A 668 14.58 -51.97 26.15
CA SER A 668 14.71 -52.56 27.48
C SER A 668 14.02 -53.93 27.47
N SER A 669 14.78 -54.98 27.19
CA SER A 669 14.38 -56.34 27.50
C SER A 669 14.43 -56.53 29.02
N THR A 670 13.39 -56.14 29.74
CA THR A 670 13.13 -56.70 31.07
C THR A 670 12.63 -58.14 30.90
N LEU A 671 13.56 -59.02 30.57
CA LEU A 671 13.44 -60.46 30.84
C LEU A 671 13.61 -60.65 32.34
N SER A 672 12.51 -60.57 33.10
CA SER A 672 12.48 -61.13 34.45
C SER A 672 12.40 -62.65 34.34
N GLN A 673 13.56 -63.32 34.34
CA GLN A 673 13.67 -64.75 34.62
C GLN A 673 14.19 -64.96 36.05
N ARG A 674 13.47 -65.83 36.78
CA ARG A 674 13.81 -66.58 38.01
C ARG A 674 13.79 -65.73 39.29
N THR A 675 13.04 -66.10 40.33
CA THR A 675 12.69 -67.44 40.85
C THR A 675 11.25 -67.53 41.31
#